data_AF-A0A2V1AG77-F1
#
_entry.id   AF-A0A2V1AG77-F1
#
_cell.length_a   1.000
_cell.length_b   1.000
_cell.length_c   1.000
_cell.angle_alpha   90.00
_cell.angle_beta   90.00
_cell.angle_gamma   90.00
#
_symmetry.space_group_name_H-M   'P 1'
#
loop_
_entity.id
_entity.type
_entity.pdbx_description
1 polymer ?
#
loop_
_entity_poly.entity_id
_entity_poly.type
_entity_poly.pdbx_seq_one_letter_code
_entity_poly.pdbx_strand_id
1 'polypeptide(L)'
;MKRAPGYEDAHDALINHPGLKSVQMLYPTRLERRRPVPMDLKSVPPLGVGNDDSSDVFKELSEKLDINDPLFLRQWHLLNTRYPGNDINVKNVWYSGIRGHNVTVAVVDDGLDYDSEDLKANFNAKGSWDFNDNTDLPAPRLFDDFHGTRCAGEIAAVKNDKCGIGVAYEAKVSGIRILSGHVTSEEEAAALIYGLDENDIYSNSWGPSDNGQTVAGPSLLVRKAFIKGVQDGRQNKGAVYVFASGNGADNYDQCNFDGYTNSIYSITVGAIDHKNLIPNYAESCSAVMVVTYSSGSGESIHTTDSKEQCCHTHGGTSAAAPLAAGVIALMLEANPELSWRDVQHIAARAGVTVNEDDGEYQETTLGLKYSHKYGYGKMDTEKLVNIAKEWKVVKPQAWYYADLVEVNETVWSTTTGASDWISSSANITEDDLQLVNFERVEHVTVKVNIESTFRGQIQVRLISPGGVVSKLAERRPFDRVGTGLQDWTFMSVAHFGESGVGVWKLEVSSSRGENEVTLKNWQLRFFGEAIDAGQAEKYDISKDYAAERRDLSKEVSIQTTATEAISTVLSTTSATSKATDRASITSTDAVTSTISTGSESEKSKNPQETANHGGKHSALEIDAQVLLAIAVLIFIIAIVVMRRHNSSKVNRRRRAEAIEFDLVPGDDYRDTSEEELDSSSLSSRHLDRDDTRLLNEHSTFQVGDFEGSDMENGIQPDEQGIRG
;
A
#
# COMPACT_ATOMS: atom_id res chain seq x y z
N MET A 1 -19.82 7.65 -24.36
CA MET A 1 -19.85 6.17 -24.30
C MET A 1 -19.42 5.66 -25.67
N LYS A 2 -18.72 4.52 -25.80
CA LYS A 2 -18.43 3.96 -27.14
C LYS A 2 -19.62 3.11 -27.57
N ARG A 3 -20.23 3.46 -28.70
CA ARG A 3 -21.27 2.67 -29.37
C ARG A 3 -20.60 1.43 -29.97
N ALA A 4 -20.56 0.34 -29.20
CA ALA A 4 -19.84 -0.88 -29.57
C ALA A 4 -20.70 -1.75 -30.53
N PRO A 5 -20.10 -2.38 -31.56
CA PRO A 5 -20.82 -3.29 -32.44
C PRO A 5 -21.49 -4.44 -31.68
N GLY A 6 -22.78 -4.67 -31.93
CA GLY A 6 -23.60 -5.67 -31.26
C GLY A 6 -24.31 -5.17 -29.98
N TYR A 7 -24.05 -3.93 -29.54
CA TYR A 7 -24.63 -3.34 -28.32
C TYR A 7 -25.28 -1.97 -28.57
N GLU A 8 -25.47 -1.58 -29.82
CA GLU A 8 -25.94 -0.25 -30.19
C GLU A 8 -27.34 0.09 -29.67
N ASP A 9 -28.28 -0.85 -29.75
CA ASP A 9 -29.65 -0.64 -29.26
C ASP A 9 -29.69 -0.52 -27.73
N ALA A 10 -28.83 -1.25 -27.01
CA ALA A 10 -28.70 -1.15 -25.56
C ALA A 10 -28.06 0.20 -25.14
N HIS A 11 -27.00 0.62 -25.84
CA HIS A 11 -26.34 1.91 -25.68
C HIS A 11 -27.33 3.08 -25.92
N ASP A 12 -28.06 3.03 -27.03
CA ASP A 12 -28.99 4.09 -27.42
C ASP A 12 -30.25 4.09 -26.53
N ALA A 13 -30.74 2.93 -26.06
CA ALA A 13 -31.80 2.85 -25.06
C ALA A 13 -31.36 3.41 -23.69
N LEU A 14 -30.13 3.13 -23.26
CA LEU A 14 -29.60 3.61 -21.98
C LEU A 14 -29.43 5.13 -21.97
N ILE A 15 -28.87 5.70 -23.04
CA ILE A 15 -28.57 7.14 -23.14
C ILE A 15 -29.84 7.98 -23.33
N ASN A 16 -30.85 7.44 -24.03
CA ASN A 16 -32.15 8.11 -24.20
C ASN A 16 -33.16 7.78 -23.08
N HIS A 17 -32.76 7.06 -22.03
CA HIS A 17 -33.66 6.67 -20.95
C HIS A 17 -34.12 7.90 -20.14
N PRO A 18 -35.44 8.16 -19.99
CA PRO A 18 -35.94 9.40 -19.38
C PRO A 18 -35.64 9.55 -17.88
N GLY A 19 -35.16 8.49 -17.21
CA GLY A 19 -34.66 8.54 -15.83
C GLY A 19 -33.16 8.82 -15.69
N LEU A 20 -32.41 8.96 -16.79
CA LEU A 20 -30.97 9.17 -16.79
C LEU A 20 -30.60 10.59 -16.33
N LYS A 21 -30.04 10.71 -15.12
CA LYS A 21 -29.68 12.02 -14.53
C LYS A 21 -28.32 12.56 -14.98
N SER A 22 -27.39 11.68 -15.31
CA SER A 22 -26.04 12.02 -15.78
C SER A 22 -25.38 10.81 -16.44
N VAL A 23 -24.34 11.06 -17.24
CA VAL A 23 -23.42 10.04 -17.76
C VAL A 23 -22.01 10.47 -17.42
N GLN A 24 -21.28 9.63 -16.68
CA GLN A 24 -19.86 9.83 -16.44
C GLN A 24 -19.06 8.94 -17.40
N MET A 25 -18.04 9.51 -18.04
CA MET A 25 -17.07 8.73 -18.81
C MET A 25 -15.93 8.33 -17.89
N LEU A 26 -15.86 7.05 -17.53
CA LEU A 26 -14.68 6.47 -16.92
C LEU A 26 -13.76 5.95 -18.03
N TYR A 27 -12.47 6.27 -17.91
CA TYR A 27 -11.47 6.06 -18.96
C TYR A 27 -10.49 4.98 -18.49
N PRO A 28 -10.20 3.92 -19.28
CA PRO A 28 -9.31 2.84 -18.86
C PRO A 28 -7.89 3.35 -18.55
N THR A 29 -7.50 3.24 -17.28
CA THR A 29 -6.17 3.55 -16.76
C THR A 29 -5.32 2.29 -16.69
N ARG A 30 -4.00 2.43 -16.88
CA ARG A 30 -3.07 1.33 -16.55
C ARG A 30 -2.61 1.53 -15.10
N LEU A 31 -2.88 0.53 -14.25
CA LEU A 31 -2.31 0.44 -12.91
C LEU A 31 -0.86 -0.08 -13.01
N GLU A 32 -0.02 0.28 -12.04
CA GLU A 32 1.40 -0.13 -12.02
C GLU A 32 1.69 -1.02 -10.80
N ARG A 33 2.23 -2.22 -11.05
CA ARG A 33 2.98 -3.00 -10.04
C ARG A 33 4.10 -2.11 -9.48
N ARG A 34 4.41 -2.21 -8.18
CA ARG A 34 5.53 -1.44 -7.60
C ARG A 34 6.82 -1.69 -8.37
N ARG A 35 7.66 -0.66 -8.48
CA ARG A 35 8.80 -0.68 -9.40
C ARG A 35 9.75 -1.84 -9.10
N PRO A 36 10.10 -2.71 -10.08
CA PRO A 36 11.04 -3.81 -9.86
C PRO A 36 12.39 -3.31 -9.36
N VAL A 37 12.82 -3.82 -8.20
CA VAL A 37 14.09 -3.43 -7.56
C VAL A 37 15.26 -4.15 -8.26
N PRO A 38 16.26 -3.44 -8.82
CA PRO A 38 17.42 -4.07 -9.42
C PRO A 38 18.35 -4.70 -8.36
N MET A 39 18.65 -5.99 -8.48
CA MET A 39 19.70 -6.62 -7.65
C MET A 39 21.11 -6.24 -8.12
N ASP A 40 22.01 -5.93 -7.18
CA ASP A 40 23.45 -6.02 -7.46
C ASP A 40 23.92 -7.48 -7.36
N LEU A 41 23.94 -8.16 -8.51
CA LEU A 41 24.43 -9.54 -8.68
C LEU A 41 25.90 -9.75 -8.22
N LYS A 42 26.66 -8.68 -7.94
CA LYS A 42 28.03 -8.77 -7.38
C LYS A 42 28.05 -8.91 -5.85
N SER A 43 26.92 -8.67 -5.19
CA SER A 43 26.82 -8.62 -3.73
C SER A 43 26.41 -9.96 -3.10
N VAL A 44 25.91 -10.92 -3.90
CA VAL A 44 25.52 -12.26 -3.45
C VAL A 44 26.77 -13.03 -3.00
N PRO A 45 26.94 -13.34 -1.70
CA PRO A 45 28.08 -14.12 -1.25
C PRO A 45 27.91 -15.59 -1.69
N PRO A 46 29.00 -16.32 -1.99
CA PRO A 46 28.91 -17.76 -2.20
C PRO A 46 28.37 -18.44 -0.93
N LEU A 47 27.56 -19.48 -1.11
CA LEU A 47 26.90 -20.23 -0.04
C LEU A 47 27.92 -20.86 0.92
N GLY A 48 28.21 -20.16 2.01
CA GLY A 48 28.99 -20.69 3.13
C GLY A 48 28.09 -21.53 4.04
N VAL A 49 28.32 -22.85 4.07
CA VAL A 49 27.69 -23.75 5.05
C VAL A 49 28.22 -23.37 6.43
N GLY A 50 27.36 -22.75 7.26
CA GLY A 50 27.77 -22.11 8.51
C GLY A 50 27.40 -22.91 9.76
N ASN A 51 28.32 -23.76 10.21
CA ASN A 51 28.27 -24.58 11.43
C ASN A 51 27.15 -25.63 11.50
N ASP A 52 27.44 -26.78 12.12
CA ASP A 52 26.50 -27.90 12.29
C ASP A 52 25.18 -27.47 12.95
N ASP A 53 25.25 -26.66 14.01
CA ASP A 53 24.10 -26.15 14.78
C ASP A 53 22.99 -25.51 13.90
N SER A 54 23.36 -24.87 12.78
CA SER A 54 22.39 -24.26 11.87
C SER A 54 21.63 -25.29 11.04
N SER A 55 22.29 -26.39 10.68
CA SER A 55 21.70 -27.51 9.97
C SER A 55 20.75 -28.31 10.86
N ASP A 56 21.06 -28.43 12.16
CA ASP A 56 20.20 -29.11 13.12
C ASP A 56 18.85 -28.40 13.34
N VAL A 57 18.80 -27.06 13.35
CA VAL A 57 17.52 -26.33 13.50
C VAL A 57 16.64 -26.45 12.25
N PHE A 58 17.21 -26.38 11.05
CA PHE A 58 16.48 -26.65 9.81
C PHE A 58 16.01 -28.11 9.76
N LYS A 59 16.87 -29.05 10.15
CA LYS A 59 16.57 -30.48 10.18
C LYS A 59 15.48 -30.83 11.19
N GLU A 60 15.51 -30.29 12.42
CA GLU A 60 14.44 -30.47 13.40
C GLU A 60 13.08 -30.03 12.83
N LEU A 61 13.05 -28.87 12.16
CA LEU A 61 11.85 -28.31 11.57
C LEU A 61 11.34 -29.14 10.39
N SER A 62 12.23 -29.54 9.47
CA SER A 62 11.91 -30.42 8.35
C SER A 62 11.49 -31.83 8.78
N GLU A 63 12.16 -32.46 9.73
CA GLU A 63 11.79 -33.80 10.23
C GLU A 63 10.45 -33.77 10.99
N LYS A 64 10.13 -32.67 11.68
CA LYS A 64 8.92 -32.54 12.51
C LYS A 64 7.68 -32.08 11.77
N LEU A 65 7.83 -31.37 10.65
CA LEU A 65 6.73 -30.96 9.77
C LEU A 65 6.71 -31.71 8.41
N ASP A 66 7.70 -32.58 8.16
CA ASP A 66 7.89 -33.31 6.90
C ASP A 66 8.08 -32.36 5.69
N ILE A 67 8.90 -31.32 5.86
CA ILE A 67 9.21 -30.31 4.83
C ILE A 67 10.39 -30.81 4.00
N ASN A 68 10.12 -31.24 2.77
CA ASN A 68 11.09 -31.78 1.81
C ASN A 68 11.47 -30.74 0.72
N ASP A 69 10.80 -29.58 0.76
CA ASP A 69 10.81 -28.49 -0.20
C ASP A 69 12.23 -27.93 -0.43
N PRO A 70 12.82 -28.07 -1.64
CA PRO A 70 14.25 -27.87 -1.87
C PRO A 70 14.76 -26.42 -1.70
N LEU A 71 13.86 -25.45 -1.68
CA LEU A 71 14.15 -24.02 -1.50
C LEU A 71 14.01 -23.56 -0.05
N PHE A 72 13.42 -24.37 0.85
CA PHE A 72 13.15 -23.98 2.23
C PHE A 72 14.41 -23.52 2.98
N LEU A 73 15.55 -24.19 2.73
CA LEU A 73 16.88 -23.84 3.25
C LEU A 73 17.40 -22.46 2.80
N ARG A 74 16.71 -21.78 1.87
CA ARG A 74 16.98 -20.40 1.42
C ARG A 74 15.88 -19.41 1.77
N GLN A 75 14.74 -19.86 2.31
CA GLN A 75 13.65 -18.99 2.75
C GLN A 75 13.98 -18.39 4.13
N TRP A 76 15.05 -17.60 4.17
CA TRP A 76 15.59 -16.95 5.36
C TRP A 76 14.56 -16.07 6.07
N HIS A 77 13.53 -15.59 5.36
CA HIS A 77 12.42 -14.83 5.92
C HIS A 77 11.52 -15.67 6.84
N LEU A 78 11.49 -17.00 6.68
CA LEU A 78 10.77 -17.96 7.53
C LEU A 78 11.64 -18.44 8.70
N LEU A 79 12.95 -18.65 8.46
CA LEU A 79 13.95 -19.03 9.46
C LEU A 79 15.35 -18.52 9.08
N ASN A 80 15.88 -17.55 9.81
CA ASN A 80 17.16 -16.90 9.50
C ASN A 80 18.31 -17.41 10.39
N THR A 81 18.90 -18.56 10.05
CA THR A 81 20.03 -19.10 10.85
C THR A 81 21.31 -18.26 10.78
N ARG A 82 21.45 -17.39 9.76
CA ARG A 82 22.62 -16.51 9.58
C ARG A 82 22.55 -15.25 10.45
N TYR A 83 21.35 -14.74 10.67
CA TYR A 83 21.04 -13.64 11.57
C TYR A 83 19.84 -14.06 12.45
N PRO A 84 20.07 -14.87 13.50
CA PRO A 84 18.98 -15.45 14.30
C PRO A 84 17.99 -14.41 14.83
N GLY A 85 16.70 -14.63 14.56
CA GLY A 85 15.63 -13.70 14.91
C GLY A 85 15.37 -12.61 13.87
N ASN A 86 16.09 -12.57 12.75
CA ASN A 86 15.79 -11.73 11.58
C ASN A 86 14.91 -12.47 10.55
N ASP A 87 13.86 -13.09 11.05
CA ASP A 87 12.80 -13.79 10.33
C ASP A 87 11.43 -13.42 10.95
N ILE A 88 10.34 -13.88 10.34
CA ILE A 88 8.97 -13.61 10.82
C ILE A 88 8.58 -14.39 12.09
N ASN A 89 9.47 -15.21 12.67
CA ASN A 89 9.18 -16.08 13.83
C ASN A 89 7.91 -16.97 13.68
N VAL A 90 7.80 -17.70 12.56
CA VAL A 90 6.64 -18.56 12.27
C VAL A 90 6.74 -19.98 12.86
N LYS A 91 7.94 -20.48 13.13
CA LYS A 91 8.21 -21.88 13.52
C LYS A 91 7.27 -22.42 14.61
N ASN A 92 7.12 -21.68 15.71
CA ASN A 92 6.32 -22.12 16.86
C ASN A 92 4.80 -22.13 16.55
N VAL A 93 4.35 -21.30 15.61
CA VAL A 93 2.96 -21.23 15.16
C VAL A 93 2.60 -22.48 14.33
N TRP A 94 3.42 -22.86 13.35
CA TRP A 94 3.26 -24.12 12.60
C TRP A 94 3.36 -25.36 13.50
N TYR A 95 4.24 -25.34 14.51
CA TYR A 95 4.31 -26.38 15.55
C TYR A 95 3.04 -26.47 16.42
N SER A 96 2.28 -25.37 16.56
CA SER A 96 0.98 -25.36 17.24
C SER A 96 -0.20 -25.81 16.35
N GLY A 97 0.05 -26.11 15.07
CA GLY A 97 -0.94 -26.54 14.10
C GLY A 97 -1.63 -25.41 13.32
N ILE A 98 -1.23 -24.16 13.53
CA ILE A 98 -1.77 -22.97 12.85
C ILE A 98 -0.89 -22.70 11.62
N ARG A 99 -1.48 -22.82 10.43
CA ARG A 99 -0.82 -22.91 9.11
C ARG A 99 -1.66 -22.35 7.95
N GLY A 100 -2.86 -21.83 8.21
CA GLY A 100 -3.70 -21.11 7.26
C GLY A 100 -5.13 -21.63 7.07
N HIS A 101 -5.55 -22.71 7.73
CA HIS A 101 -6.81 -23.39 7.40
C HIS A 101 -8.04 -22.46 7.42
N ASN A 102 -8.92 -22.66 6.44
CA ASN A 102 -10.19 -21.94 6.27
C ASN A 102 -10.04 -20.41 6.10
N VAL A 103 -8.85 -19.93 5.71
CA VAL A 103 -8.63 -18.53 5.31
C VAL A 103 -8.24 -18.49 3.83
N THR A 104 -8.83 -17.56 3.07
CA THR A 104 -8.47 -17.32 1.66
C THR A 104 -7.79 -15.95 1.49
N VAL A 105 -6.65 -15.92 0.79
CA VAL A 105 -5.96 -14.69 0.41
C VAL A 105 -6.06 -14.47 -1.11
N ALA A 106 -6.67 -13.37 -1.53
CA ALA A 106 -6.66 -12.93 -2.92
C ALA A 106 -5.40 -12.11 -3.22
N VAL A 107 -4.65 -12.51 -4.24
CA VAL A 107 -3.56 -11.73 -4.83
C VAL A 107 -4.13 -10.92 -5.99
N VAL A 108 -4.16 -9.60 -5.83
CA VAL A 108 -4.71 -8.66 -6.81
C VAL A 108 -3.56 -8.10 -7.64
N ASP A 109 -3.26 -8.71 -8.80
CA ASP A 109 -2.00 -8.46 -9.51
C ASP A 109 -2.04 -8.76 -11.04
N ASP A 110 -0.96 -9.28 -11.63
CA ASP A 110 -0.79 -9.63 -13.06
C ASP A 110 -1.21 -11.07 -13.44
N GLY A 111 -1.66 -11.86 -12.47
CA GLY A 111 -2.13 -13.23 -12.65
C GLY A 111 -1.68 -14.17 -11.53
N LEU A 112 -2.13 -15.43 -11.59
CA LEU A 112 -1.71 -16.50 -10.68
C LEU A 112 -1.62 -17.79 -11.49
N ASP A 113 -0.42 -18.39 -11.55
CA ASP A 113 -0.17 -19.67 -12.21
C ASP A 113 -0.79 -20.85 -11.43
N TYR A 114 -2.12 -20.96 -11.53
CA TYR A 114 -2.93 -21.89 -10.73
C TYR A 114 -2.70 -23.36 -11.06
N ASP A 115 -2.11 -23.68 -12.21
CA ASP A 115 -1.75 -25.05 -12.60
C ASP A 115 -0.43 -25.49 -11.97
N SER A 116 0.36 -24.57 -11.38
CA SER A 116 1.66 -24.90 -10.82
C SER A 116 1.58 -25.94 -9.70
N GLU A 117 2.50 -26.90 -9.71
CA GLU A 117 2.75 -27.89 -8.64
C GLU A 117 2.72 -27.31 -7.23
N ASP A 118 3.19 -26.07 -7.09
CA ASP A 118 3.36 -25.36 -5.82
C ASP A 118 2.07 -24.65 -5.35
N LEU A 119 1.12 -24.37 -6.25
CA LEU A 119 -0.08 -23.55 -5.95
C LEU A 119 -1.40 -24.29 -6.15
N LYS A 120 -1.46 -25.28 -7.05
CA LYS A 120 -2.72 -25.91 -7.51
C LYS A 120 -3.58 -26.58 -6.43
N ALA A 121 -2.97 -27.04 -5.33
CA ALA A 121 -3.71 -27.60 -4.20
C ALA A 121 -4.32 -26.52 -3.28
N ASN A 122 -3.80 -25.30 -3.33
CA ASN A 122 -4.28 -24.14 -2.55
C ASN A 122 -5.04 -23.10 -3.39
N PHE A 123 -5.05 -23.21 -4.71
CA PHE A 123 -5.84 -22.32 -5.57
C PHE A 123 -7.34 -22.37 -5.26
N ASN A 124 -7.96 -21.20 -5.03
CA ASN A 124 -9.41 -21.04 -4.95
C ASN A 124 -9.95 -20.34 -6.20
N ALA A 125 -10.48 -21.14 -7.13
CA ALA A 125 -11.08 -20.67 -8.38
C ALA A 125 -12.28 -19.74 -8.16
N LYS A 126 -13.10 -19.94 -7.11
CA LYS A 126 -14.29 -19.10 -6.87
C LYS A 126 -13.94 -17.66 -6.48
N GLY A 127 -12.90 -17.49 -5.67
CA GLY A 127 -12.39 -16.19 -5.27
C GLY A 127 -11.54 -15.49 -6.35
N SER A 128 -11.35 -16.13 -7.51
CA SER A 128 -10.47 -15.68 -8.60
C SER A 128 -11.24 -15.12 -9.80
N TRP A 129 -10.60 -14.21 -10.54
CA TRP A 129 -11.13 -13.63 -11.79
C TRP A 129 -10.02 -12.96 -12.62
N ASP A 130 -10.20 -12.89 -13.94
CA ASP A 130 -9.40 -12.10 -14.87
C ASP A 130 -10.21 -10.93 -15.42
N PHE A 131 -9.93 -9.70 -14.96
CA PHE A 131 -10.57 -8.50 -15.49
C PHE A 131 -9.88 -7.96 -16.75
N ASN A 132 -8.62 -8.34 -17.02
CA ASN A 132 -7.90 -7.87 -18.21
C ASN A 132 -8.37 -8.58 -19.48
N ASP A 133 -8.79 -9.85 -19.36
CA ASP A 133 -9.30 -10.66 -20.46
C ASP A 133 -10.77 -11.12 -20.25
N ASN A 134 -11.42 -10.71 -19.15
CA ASN A 134 -12.82 -11.02 -18.78
C ASN A 134 -13.15 -12.53 -18.77
N THR A 135 -12.57 -13.29 -17.82
CA THR A 135 -12.85 -14.73 -17.64
C THR A 135 -12.54 -15.20 -16.21
N ASP A 136 -13.10 -16.34 -15.82
CA ASP A 136 -13.00 -16.95 -14.49
C ASP A 136 -11.55 -17.23 -14.02
N LEU A 137 -10.66 -17.64 -14.94
CA LEU A 137 -9.32 -18.14 -14.60
C LEU A 137 -8.23 -17.06 -14.77
N PRO A 138 -7.48 -16.71 -13.71
CA PRO A 138 -6.51 -15.59 -13.69
C PRO A 138 -5.15 -15.97 -14.29
N ALA A 139 -5.14 -16.74 -15.38
CA ALA A 139 -3.94 -17.27 -16.00
C ALA A 139 -2.95 -16.15 -16.40
N PRO A 140 -1.66 -16.21 -16.01
CA PRO A 140 -0.61 -15.35 -16.55
C PRO A 140 -0.48 -15.54 -18.07
N ARG A 141 -0.49 -14.45 -18.86
CA ARG A 141 -0.50 -14.52 -20.34
C ARG A 141 0.68 -13.81 -21.00
N LEU A 142 1.06 -12.66 -20.45
CA LEU A 142 2.15 -11.85 -20.98
C LEU A 142 3.51 -12.44 -20.57
N PHE A 143 4.58 -12.00 -21.26
CA PHE A 143 5.94 -12.43 -20.93
C PHE A 143 6.40 -11.89 -19.56
N ASP A 144 5.75 -10.81 -19.09
CA ASP A 144 5.98 -10.16 -17.81
C ASP A 144 4.88 -10.41 -16.78
N ASP A 145 3.92 -11.30 -17.02
CA ASP A 145 2.96 -11.76 -15.99
C ASP A 145 3.65 -12.83 -15.10
N PHE A 146 4.20 -12.38 -13.97
CA PHE A 146 4.94 -13.24 -13.02
C PHE A 146 4.88 -12.78 -11.57
N HIS A 147 4.38 -11.58 -11.30
CA HIS A 147 4.48 -10.91 -10.02
C HIS A 147 3.44 -11.46 -9.03
N GLY A 148 2.21 -11.67 -9.47
CA GLY A 148 1.16 -12.31 -8.68
C GLY A 148 1.45 -13.76 -8.33
N THR A 149 2.03 -14.55 -9.25
CA THR A 149 2.49 -15.93 -8.98
C THR A 149 3.53 -15.98 -7.85
N ARG A 150 4.50 -15.06 -7.84
CA ARG A 150 5.53 -14.96 -6.80
C ARG A 150 4.93 -14.58 -5.44
N CYS A 151 4.02 -13.60 -5.44
CA CYS A 151 3.26 -13.19 -4.26
C CYS A 151 2.42 -14.35 -3.70
N ALA A 152 1.75 -15.12 -4.56
CA ALA A 152 0.94 -16.26 -4.17
C ALA A 152 1.76 -17.36 -3.46
N GLY A 153 2.99 -17.61 -3.95
CA GLY A 153 3.91 -18.56 -3.32
C GLY A 153 4.34 -18.16 -1.90
N GLU A 154 4.66 -16.89 -1.69
CA GLU A 154 5.03 -16.37 -0.35
C GLU A 154 3.90 -16.58 0.68
N ILE A 155 2.65 -16.48 0.21
CA ILE A 155 1.46 -16.66 1.05
C ILE A 155 1.20 -18.16 1.29
N ALA A 156 1.03 -18.96 0.24
CA ALA A 156 0.43 -20.30 0.33
C ALA A 156 1.01 -21.34 -0.65
N ALA A 157 2.28 -21.23 -1.04
CA ALA A 157 3.02 -22.35 -1.64
C ALA A 157 2.90 -23.61 -0.77
N VAL A 158 2.60 -24.75 -1.38
CA VAL A 158 2.17 -25.96 -0.66
C VAL A 158 3.37 -26.82 -0.29
N LYS A 159 3.42 -27.32 0.95
CA LYS A 159 4.49 -28.23 1.42
C LYS A 159 4.54 -29.52 0.56
N ASN A 160 5.57 -29.67 -0.27
CA ASN A 160 5.74 -30.76 -1.25
C ASN A 160 7.25 -31.02 -1.54
N ASP A 161 7.61 -31.37 -2.79
CA ASP A 161 8.99 -31.60 -3.26
C ASP A 161 9.49 -30.52 -4.27
N LYS A 162 8.77 -29.40 -4.38
CA LYS A 162 8.88 -28.36 -5.41
C LYS A 162 9.09 -26.99 -4.75
N CYS A 163 10.02 -26.20 -5.28
CA CYS A 163 10.31 -24.85 -4.78
C CYS A 163 10.37 -24.78 -3.24
N GLY A 164 9.54 -23.97 -2.58
CA GLY A 164 9.60 -23.71 -1.14
C GLY A 164 8.20 -23.54 -0.55
N ILE A 165 8.11 -23.34 0.76
CA ILE A 165 6.84 -23.34 1.50
C ILE A 165 6.30 -21.92 1.71
N GLY A 166 4.98 -21.73 1.65
CA GLY A 166 4.33 -20.45 1.98
C GLY A 166 4.23 -20.22 3.49
N VAL A 167 4.06 -18.96 3.91
CA VAL A 167 3.84 -18.62 5.33
C VAL A 167 2.60 -19.33 5.89
N ALA A 168 1.54 -19.39 5.10
CA ALA A 168 0.28 -20.03 5.39
C ALA A 168 0.00 -21.15 4.36
N TYR A 169 0.87 -22.15 4.33
CA TYR A 169 0.86 -23.25 3.35
C TYR A 169 -0.37 -24.20 3.40
N GLU A 170 -1.27 -24.05 4.36
CA GLU A 170 -2.58 -24.75 4.42
C GLU A 170 -3.77 -23.76 4.22
N ALA A 171 -3.51 -22.48 3.89
CA ALA A 171 -4.51 -21.50 3.43
C ALA A 171 -4.91 -21.72 1.97
N LYS A 172 -5.93 -20.98 1.50
CA LYS A 172 -6.26 -20.88 0.08
C LYS A 172 -5.82 -19.56 -0.52
N VAL A 173 -5.51 -19.57 -1.81
CA VAL A 173 -5.03 -18.41 -2.56
C VAL A 173 -5.86 -18.22 -3.83
N SER A 174 -6.36 -17.01 -4.04
CA SER A 174 -7.10 -16.60 -5.23
C SER A 174 -6.28 -15.63 -6.06
N GLY A 175 -6.45 -15.65 -7.38
CA GLY A 175 -5.82 -14.68 -8.29
C GLY A 175 -6.86 -13.73 -8.86
N ILE A 176 -6.65 -12.42 -8.71
CA ILE A 176 -7.48 -11.38 -9.30
C ILE A 176 -6.60 -10.56 -10.25
N ARG A 177 -6.71 -10.83 -11.56
CA ARG A 177 -5.81 -10.29 -12.58
C ARG A 177 -6.33 -8.96 -13.12
N ILE A 178 -5.62 -7.88 -12.81
CA ILE A 178 -5.94 -6.49 -13.21
C ILE A 178 -4.75 -5.70 -13.79
N LEU A 179 -3.49 -6.09 -13.53
CA LEU A 179 -2.30 -5.27 -13.83
C LEU A 179 -1.67 -5.52 -15.21
N SER A 180 -2.15 -6.51 -15.96
CA SER A 180 -1.64 -6.89 -17.29
C SER A 180 -2.22 -6.03 -18.42
N GLY A 181 -3.24 -5.21 -18.14
CA GLY A 181 -3.95 -4.40 -19.14
C GLY A 181 -4.20 -2.96 -18.70
N HIS A 182 -5.15 -2.31 -19.39
CA HIS A 182 -5.84 -1.14 -18.85
C HIS A 182 -7.13 -1.62 -18.17
N VAL A 183 -7.48 -1.02 -17.04
CA VAL A 183 -8.75 -1.24 -16.34
C VAL A 183 -9.45 0.10 -16.09
N THR A 184 -10.78 0.07 -16.13
CA THR A 184 -11.65 1.16 -15.69
C THR A 184 -11.74 1.20 -14.17
N SER A 185 -12.21 2.32 -13.60
CA SER A 185 -12.46 2.38 -12.16
C SER A 185 -13.66 1.53 -11.72
N GLU A 186 -14.51 1.08 -12.63
CA GLU A 186 -15.53 0.06 -12.38
C GLU A 186 -14.88 -1.32 -12.16
N GLU A 187 -13.96 -1.73 -13.04
CA GLU A 187 -13.24 -3.01 -12.95
C GLU A 187 -12.28 -3.03 -11.75
N GLU A 188 -11.56 -1.93 -11.50
CA GLU A 188 -10.72 -1.72 -10.31
C GLU A 188 -11.54 -1.79 -9.00
N ALA A 189 -12.71 -1.13 -8.96
CA ALA A 189 -13.61 -1.21 -7.81
C ALA A 189 -14.16 -2.62 -7.62
N ALA A 190 -14.55 -3.31 -8.71
CA ALA A 190 -15.06 -4.67 -8.65
C ALA A 190 -13.99 -5.66 -8.18
N ALA A 191 -12.75 -5.53 -8.64
CA ALA A 191 -11.62 -6.38 -8.25
C ALA A 191 -11.34 -6.37 -6.75
N LEU A 192 -11.35 -5.18 -6.11
CA LEU A 192 -11.15 -5.05 -4.66
C LEU A 192 -12.30 -5.62 -3.81
N ILE A 193 -13.42 -6.04 -4.41
CA ILE A 193 -14.52 -6.76 -3.73
C ILE A 193 -14.92 -8.05 -4.47
N TYR A 194 -14.08 -8.56 -5.37
CA TYR A 194 -14.39 -9.79 -6.07
C TYR A 194 -14.26 -10.97 -5.11
N GLY A 195 -15.23 -11.88 -5.12
CA GLY A 195 -15.27 -13.03 -4.21
C GLY A 195 -15.37 -12.64 -2.72
N LEU A 196 -16.03 -11.52 -2.37
CA LEU A 196 -16.04 -10.96 -1.00
C LEU A 196 -16.59 -11.90 0.11
N ASP A 197 -17.32 -12.94 -0.26
CA ASP A 197 -17.81 -14.01 0.64
C ASP A 197 -16.87 -15.24 0.70
N GLU A 198 -15.86 -15.32 -0.18
CA GLU A 198 -14.89 -16.42 -0.32
C GLU A 198 -13.44 -15.98 -0.01
N ASN A 199 -13.14 -14.67 -0.06
CA ASN A 199 -11.83 -14.05 0.13
C ASN A 199 -11.77 -13.25 1.45
N ASP A 200 -10.87 -13.61 2.38
CA ASP A 200 -10.68 -12.89 3.64
C ASP A 200 -9.74 -11.68 3.51
N ILE A 201 -8.62 -11.88 2.82
CA ILE A 201 -7.50 -10.94 2.76
C ILE A 201 -7.23 -10.62 1.28
N TYR A 202 -7.01 -9.35 0.95
CA TYR A 202 -6.59 -8.91 -0.38
C TYR A 202 -5.17 -8.36 -0.29
N SER A 203 -4.20 -9.05 -0.89
CA SER A 203 -2.80 -8.63 -1.01
C SER A 203 -2.58 -7.83 -2.30
N ASN A 204 -2.07 -6.62 -2.17
CA ASN A 204 -1.96 -5.63 -3.26
C ASN A 204 -0.53 -5.07 -3.34
N SER A 205 0.23 -5.52 -4.35
CA SER A 205 1.63 -5.12 -4.56
C SER A 205 1.78 -4.08 -5.68
N TRP A 206 0.86 -3.12 -5.71
CA TRP A 206 0.69 -2.12 -6.78
C TRP A 206 0.24 -0.76 -6.23
N GLY A 207 0.26 0.26 -7.09
CA GLY A 207 -0.18 1.62 -6.77
C GLY A 207 0.00 2.60 -7.92
N PRO A 208 0.11 3.91 -7.63
CA PRO A 208 0.59 4.92 -8.58
C PRO A 208 2.10 4.77 -8.82
N SER A 209 2.62 5.44 -9.85
CA SER A 209 4.06 5.37 -10.19
C SER A 209 4.98 5.90 -9.08
N ASP A 210 5.78 5.02 -8.46
CA ASP A 210 6.78 5.30 -7.41
C ASP A 210 7.98 6.17 -7.93
N ASN A 211 7.76 7.46 -8.23
CA ASN A 211 8.62 8.28 -9.09
C ASN A 211 9.05 9.63 -8.51
N GLY A 212 8.73 9.91 -7.24
CA GLY A 212 9.02 11.16 -6.54
C GLY A 212 8.22 12.36 -7.05
N GLN A 213 7.13 12.13 -7.81
CA GLN A 213 6.36 13.13 -8.55
C GLN A 213 4.84 12.91 -8.51
N THR A 214 4.37 11.67 -8.52
CA THR A 214 2.95 11.32 -8.58
C THR A 214 2.21 11.80 -7.32
N VAL A 215 0.97 12.24 -7.45
CA VAL A 215 0.02 12.33 -6.33
C VAL A 215 -1.30 11.80 -6.88
N ALA A 216 -1.71 10.63 -6.43
CA ALA A 216 -2.87 9.91 -6.99
C ALA A 216 -3.39 8.88 -5.98
N GLY A 217 -4.63 8.43 -6.18
CA GLY A 217 -5.28 7.47 -5.31
C GLY A 217 -6.61 7.00 -5.89
N PRO A 218 -7.31 6.09 -5.19
CA PRO A 218 -8.54 5.48 -5.67
C PRO A 218 -9.60 6.55 -5.99
N SER A 219 -10.35 6.30 -7.07
CA SER A 219 -11.52 7.11 -7.42
C SER A 219 -12.63 6.98 -6.37
N LEU A 220 -13.67 7.82 -6.40
CA LEU A 220 -14.78 7.73 -5.44
C LEU A 220 -15.48 6.36 -5.49
N LEU A 221 -15.53 5.71 -6.66
CA LEU A 221 -16.12 4.38 -6.80
C LEU A 221 -15.25 3.32 -6.10
N VAL A 222 -13.93 3.38 -6.29
CA VAL A 222 -12.98 2.47 -5.65
C VAL A 222 -12.90 2.68 -4.13
N ARG A 223 -13.01 3.93 -3.66
CA ARG A 223 -13.17 4.23 -2.22
C ARG A 223 -14.45 3.61 -1.65
N LYS A 224 -15.55 3.57 -2.41
CA LYS A 224 -16.77 2.86 -2.02
C LYS A 224 -16.60 1.34 -2.03
N ALA A 225 -15.76 0.79 -2.90
CA ALA A 225 -15.40 -0.63 -2.86
C ALA A 225 -14.62 -0.99 -1.58
N PHE A 226 -13.58 -0.24 -1.21
CA PHE A 226 -12.89 -0.40 0.09
C PHE A 226 -13.87 -0.37 1.27
N ILE A 227 -14.76 0.63 1.32
CA ILE A 227 -15.77 0.77 2.38
C ILE A 227 -16.70 -0.45 2.42
N LYS A 228 -17.20 -0.91 1.27
CA LYS A 228 -18.02 -2.13 1.19
C LYS A 228 -17.24 -3.36 1.69
N GLY A 229 -15.97 -3.50 1.29
CA GLY A 229 -15.11 -4.59 1.72
C GLY A 229 -14.97 -4.68 3.23
N VAL A 230 -14.70 -3.55 3.90
CA VAL A 230 -14.54 -3.51 5.36
C VAL A 230 -15.85 -3.51 6.15
N GLN A 231 -17.00 -3.22 5.52
CA GLN A 231 -18.31 -3.20 6.19
C GLN A 231 -19.16 -4.47 5.98
N ASP A 232 -19.01 -5.16 4.85
CA ASP A 232 -19.84 -6.30 4.46
C ASP A 232 -19.02 -7.60 4.40
N GLY A 233 -17.74 -7.53 3.99
CA GLY A 233 -16.89 -8.70 3.80
C GLY A 233 -16.65 -9.51 5.07
N ARG A 234 -16.25 -10.77 4.90
CA ARG A 234 -16.06 -11.72 6.01
C ARG A 234 -17.24 -11.73 7.00
N GLN A 235 -18.47 -11.73 6.46
CA GLN A 235 -19.72 -11.71 7.23
C GLN A 235 -19.88 -10.45 8.12
N ASN A 236 -19.54 -9.28 7.58
CA ASN A 236 -19.46 -7.97 8.27
C ASN A 236 -18.30 -7.81 9.28
N LYS A 237 -17.36 -8.77 9.39
CA LYS A 237 -16.08 -8.54 10.11
C LYS A 237 -15.11 -7.66 9.31
N GLY A 238 -15.37 -7.52 8.02
CA GLY A 238 -14.60 -6.72 7.07
C GLY A 238 -13.43 -7.50 6.48
N ALA A 239 -13.28 -7.45 5.16
CA ALA A 239 -12.12 -7.95 4.46
C ALA A 239 -10.86 -7.13 4.82
N VAL A 240 -9.69 -7.78 4.82
CA VAL A 240 -8.42 -7.16 5.19
C VAL A 240 -7.63 -6.79 3.93
N TYR A 241 -7.42 -5.51 3.68
CA TYR A 241 -6.57 -5.06 2.59
C TYR A 241 -5.13 -4.88 3.08
N VAL A 242 -4.17 -5.52 2.41
CA VAL A 242 -2.73 -5.37 2.67
C VAL A 242 -2.09 -4.72 1.44
N PHE A 243 -1.34 -3.64 1.64
CA PHE A 243 -0.71 -2.87 0.55
C PHE A 243 0.80 -2.68 0.77
N ALA A 244 1.58 -2.90 -0.29
CA ALA A 244 3.01 -2.60 -0.33
C ALA A 244 3.24 -1.08 -0.30
N SER A 245 4.09 -0.57 0.60
CA SER A 245 4.22 0.88 0.84
C SER A 245 4.72 1.69 -0.37
N GLY A 246 5.62 1.13 -1.19
CA GLY A 246 6.18 1.80 -2.37
C GLY A 246 7.68 1.54 -2.53
N ASN A 247 8.16 1.53 -3.78
CA ASN A 247 9.58 1.30 -4.13
C ASN A 247 10.30 2.59 -4.59
N GLY A 248 9.76 3.76 -4.25
CA GLY A 248 10.18 5.07 -4.73
C GLY A 248 11.16 5.85 -3.86
N ALA A 249 11.66 5.32 -2.74
CA ALA A 249 12.46 6.11 -1.79
C ALA A 249 13.80 6.63 -2.38
N ASP A 250 14.47 5.88 -3.27
CA ASP A 250 15.61 6.36 -4.08
C ASP A 250 15.24 7.58 -4.97
N ASN A 251 13.97 7.67 -5.38
CA ASN A 251 13.42 8.81 -6.12
C ASN A 251 12.92 9.94 -5.19
N TYR A 252 13.16 9.82 -3.88
CA TYR A 252 12.59 10.66 -2.83
C TYR A 252 11.05 10.69 -2.85
N ASP A 253 10.42 9.54 -3.13
CA ASP A 253 8.97 9.40 -3.01
C ASP A 253 8.53 9.11 -1.56
N GLN A 254 7.23 9.27 -1.30
CA GLN A 254 6.66 9.14 0.04
C GLN A 254 5.22 8.61 -0.02
N CYS A 255 4.94 7.50 0.66
CA CYS A 255 3.66 6.79 0.59
C CYS A 255 2.42 7.52 1.13
N ASN A 256 2.53 8.78 1.59
CA ASN A 256 1.36 9.63 1.90
C ASN A 256 0.87 10.47 0.70
N PHE A 257 1.51 10.33 -0.47
CA PHE A 257 1.03 10.84 -1.76
C PHE A 257 0.36 9.77 -2.63
N ASP A 258 0.31 8.54 -2.10
CA ASP A 258 -0.40 7.38 -2.65
C ASP A 258 -1.67 7.16 -1.82
N GLY A 259 -2.83 7.28 -2.47
CA GLY A 259 -4.13 7.18 -1.81
C GLY A 259 -4.63 5.75 -1.58
N TYR A 260 -3.91 4.73 -2.04
CA TYR A 260 -4.19 3.34 -1.70
C TYR A 260 -3.50 3.00 -0.39
N THR A 261 -2.21 3.33 -0.25
CA THR A 261 -1.44 3.11 1.00
C THR A 261 -1.75 4.10 2.12
N ASN A 262 -2.25 5.30 1.82
CA ASN A 262 -2.74 6.22 2.84
C ASN A 262 -4.24 6.03 3.20
N SER A 263 -4.88 4.98 2.67
CA SER A 263 -6.23 4.59 3.07
C SER A 263 -6.27 4.03 4.50
N ILE A 264 -7.25 4.42 5.32
CA ILE A 264 -7.45 3.82 6.65
C ILE A 264 -7.83 2.33 6.56
N TYR A 265 -8.39 1.92 5.42
CA TYR A 265 -8.87 0.56 5.16
C TYR A 265 -7.75 -0.42 4.77
N SER A 266 -6.55 0.08 4.49
CA SER A 266 -5.38 -0.72 4.12
C SER A 266 -4.36 -0.81 5.25
N ILE A 267 -3.78 -1.99 5.42
CA ILE A 267 -2.58 -2.23 6.21
C ILE A 267 -1.38 -1.98 5.30
N THR A 268 -0.74 -0.83 5.45
CA THR A 268 0.44 -0.44 4.66
C THR A 268 1.71 -1.01 5.27
N VAL A 269 2.39 -1.84 4.47
CA VAL A 269 3.54 -2.65 4.87
C VAL A 269 4.80 -2.16 4.16
N GLY A 270 5.78 -1.71 4.95
CA GLY A 270 7.12 -1.40 4.44
C GLY A 270 8.06 -2.62 4.47
N ALA A 271 9.27 -2.45 3.93
CA ALA A 271 10.26 -3.52 3.82
C ALA A 271 11.47 -3.33 4.76
N ILE A 272 11.96 -4.45 5.30
CA ILE A 272 13.28 -4.60 5.92
C ILE A 272 14.03 -5.80 5.29
N ASP A 273 15.36 -5.76 5.25
CA ASP A 273 16.16 -6.87 4.73
C ASP A 273 16.50 -7.93 5.79
N HIS A 274 17.20 -8.99 5.39
CA HIS A 274 17.65 -10.10 6.25
C HIS A 274 18.56 -9.70 7.44
N LYS A 275 18.97 -8.43 7.53
CA LYS A 275 19.75 -7.83 8.62
C LYS A 275 18.91 -6.85 9.46
N ASN A 276 17.59 -6.81 9.23
CA ASN A 276 16.62 -5.81 9.68
C ASN A 276 16.85 -4.39 9.14
N LEU A 277 17.75 -4.17 8.17
CA LEU A 277 18.05 -2.83 7.66
C LEU A 277 16.96 -2.40 6.67
N ILE A 278 16.63 -1.10 6.65
CA ILE A 278 15.70 -0.55 5.66
C ILE A 278 16.36 -0.51 4.26
N PRO A 279 15.77 -1.13 3.22
CA PRO A 279 16.26 -1.04 1.86
C PRO A 279 16.08 0.36 1.28
N ASN A 280 16.97 0.78 0.40
CA ASN A 280 16.98 2.11 -0.21
C ASN A 280 15.76 2.42 -1.11
N TYR A 281 15.01 1.42 -1.53
CA TYR A 281 13.76 1.60 -2.27
C TYR A 281 12.55 1.86 -1.37
N ALA A 282 12.58 1.45 -0.09
CA ALA A 282 11.37 1.30 0.73
C ALA A 282 10.79 2.65 1.18
N GLU A 283 9.57 2.95 0.72
CA GLU A 283 8.91 4.20 1.08
C GLU A 283 8.42 4.24 2.53
N SER A 284 8.60 5.42 3.12
CA SER A 284 8.31 5.74 4.51
C SER A 284 7.26 6.85 4.58
N CYS A 285 6.28 6.72 5.46
CA CYS A 285 5.25 7.72 5.69
C CYS A 285 4.50 7.46 6.99
N SER A 286 3.71 8.44 7.43
CA SER A 286 2.86 8.37 8.62
C SER A 286 1.74 7.32 8.53
N ALA A 287 1.48 6.78 7.32
CA ALA A 287 0.54 5.69 7.08
C ALA A 287 1.16 4.28 7.15
N VAL A 288 2.50 4.13 7.23
CA VAL A 288 3.13 2.81 7.43
C VAL A 288 2.73 2.29 8.81
N MET A 289 2.14 1.09 8.85
CA MET A 289 1.68 0.46 10.10
C MET A 289 2.70 -0.52 10.67
N VAL A 290 3.33 -1.32 9.82
CA VAL A 290 4.36 -2.32 10.18
C VAL A 290 5.35 -2.50 9.02
N VAL A 291 6.45 -3.19 9.29
CA VAL A 291 7.35 -3.72 8.25
C VAL A 291 7.45 -5.25 8.31
N THR A 292 7.82 -5.86 7.20
CA THR A 292 8.30 -7.25 7.18
C THR A 292 9.37 -7.44 6.11
N TYR A 293 9.82 -8.67 5.92
CA TYR A 293 11.05 -8.98 5.20
C TYR A 293 10.92 -8.86 3.68
N SER A 294 12.01 -8.45 3.02
CA SER A 294 12.15 -8.38 1.56
C SER A 294 13.63 -8.36 1.12
N SER A 295 13.88 -8.15 -0.17
CA SER A 295 15.22 -8.05 -0.74
C SER A 295 16.01 -6.86 -0.20
N GLY A 296 17.32 -7.06 -0.07
CA GLY A 296 18.26 -6.06 0.44
C GLY A 296 19.54 -6.71 0.96
N SER A 297 20.58 -5.91 1.18
CA SER A 297 21.86 -6.37 1.75
C SER A 297 22.59 -7.51 1.02
N GLY A 298 22.19 -7.84 -0.22
CA GLY A 298 22.72 -8.96 -1.01
C GLY A 298 21.88 -10.24 -0.98
N GLU A 299 20.64 -10.18 -0.48
CA GLU A 299 19.66 -11.29 -0.51
C GLU A 299 18.31 -10.83 -1.11
N SER A 300 17.44 -11.81 -1.38
CA SER A 300 16.10 -11.66 -1.95
C SER A 300 15.12 -12.68 -1.37
N ILE A 301 13.83 -12.51 -1.67
CA ILE A 301 12.81 -13.49 -1.33
C ILE A 301 12.82 -14.64 -2.34
N HIS A 302 12.60 -15.83 -1.78
CA HIS A 302 12.65 -17.13 -2.41
C HIS A 302 11.23 -17.73 -2.38
N THR A 303 10.64 -17.99 -3.55
CA THR A 303 9.21 -18.30 -3.73
C THR A 303 8.97 -19.02 -5.08
N THR A 304 7.73 -19.37 -5.43
CA THR A 304 7.30 -19.87 -6.75
C THR A 304 7.55 -18.85 -7.87
N ASP A 305 7.58 -19.27 -9.13
CA ASP A 305 7.64 -18.39 -10.31
C ASP A 305 6.84 -18.98 -11.50
N SER A 306 6.32 -18.13 -12.37
CA SER A 306 5.46 -18.56 -13.49
C SER A 306 6.15 -19.58 -14.42
N LYS A 307 5.37 -20.53 -14.92
CA LYS A 307 5.78 -21.68 -15.76
C LYS A 307 6.65 -22.68 -14.98
N GLU A 308 6.13 -23.11 -13.83
CA GLU A 308 6.67 -24.19 -12.99
C GLU A 308 8.13 -23.98 -12.53
N GLN A 309 8.52 -22.72 -12.33
CA GLN A 309 9.86 -22.33 -11.90
C GLN A 309 9.86 -21.86 -10.44
N CYS A 310 11.06 -21.63 -9.89
CA CYS A 310 11.24 -21.07 -8.55
C CYS A 310 11.99 -19.74 -8.67
N CYS A 311 11.51 -18.71 -7.98
CA CYS A 311 12.13 -17.40 -7.93
C CYS A 311 13.21 -17.36 -6.83
N HIS A 312 14.37 -16.79 -7.17
CA HIS A 312 15.47 -16.53 -6.24
C HIS A 312 15.75 -15.02 -6.06
N THR A 313 14.88 -14.18 -6.61
CA THR A 313 15.17 -12.77 -6.90
C THR A 313 13.95 -11.86 -6.68
N HIS A 314 12.94 -12.33 -5.94
CA HIS A 314 11.78 -11.51 -5.61
C HIS A 314 12.08 -10.52 -4.47
N GLY A 315 11.32 -9.44 -4.39
CA GLY A 315 11.61 -8.35 -3.47
C GLY A 315 10.99 -7.01 -3.89
N GLY A 316 11.45 -5.94 -3.25
CA GLY A 316 10.67 -4.70 -3.16
C GLY A 316 9.63 -4.79 -2.05
N THR A 317 8.93 -3.70 -1.75
CA THR A 317 7.76 -3.74 -0.85
C THR A 317 6.67 -4.70 -1.36
N SER A 318 6.69 -5.01 -2.67
CA SER A 318 5.90 -6.06 -3.32
C SER A 318 5.96 -7.44 -2.67
N ALA A 319 7.07 -7.81 -2.03
CA ALA A 319 7.27 -9.10 -1.36
C ALA A 319 6.96 -9.01 0.15
N ALA A 320 7.09 -7.81 0.73
CA ALA A 320 6.71 -7.57 2.11
C ALA A 320 5.18 -7.68 2.33
N ALA A 321 4.36 -7.18 1.40
CA ALA A 321 2.91 -7.27 1.51
C ALA A 321 2.35 -8.72 1.48
N PRO A 322 2.76 -9.62 0.58
CA PRO A 322 2.41 -11.03 0.59
C PRO A 322 2.82 -11.76 1.87
N LEU A 323 4.07 -11.56 2.36
CA LEU A 323 4.49 -12.15 3.63
C LEU A 323 3.63 -11.65 4.80
N ALA A 324 3.29 -10.37 4.83
CA ALA A 324 2.36 -9.83 5.82
C ALA A 324 0.94 -10.41 5.70
N ALA A 325 0.43 -10.61 4.48
CA ALA A 325 -0.87 -11.23 4.23
C ALA A 325 -0.90 -12.71 4.69
N GLY A 326 0.18 -13.47 4.45
CA GLY A 326 0.33 -14.84 4.98
C GLY A 326 0.39 -14.88 6.51
N VAL A 327 1.13 -13.95 7.15
CA VAL A 327 1.14 -13.82 8.62
C VAL A 327 -0.24 -13.46 9.18
N ILE A 328 -1.00 -12.59 8.50
CA ILE A 328 -2.38 -12.26 8.87
C ILE A 328 -3.32 -13.48 8.68
N ALA A 329 -3.10 -14.32 7.66
CA ALA A 329 -3.90 -15.54 7.48
C ALA A 329 -3.74 -16.51 8.67
N LEU A 330 -2.51 -16.72 9.16
CA LEU A 330 -2.27 -17.47 10.39
C LEU A 330 -2.98 -16.85 11.62
N MET A 331 -3.05 -15.52 11.66
CA MET A 331 -3.73 -14.79 12.73
C MET A 331 -5.27 -14.90 12.65
N LEU A 332 -5.84 -14.99 11.45
CA LEU A 332 -7.28 -15.21 11.24
C LEU A 332 -7.71 -16.67 11.47
N GLU A 333 -6.86 -17.66 11.19
CA GLU A 333 -7.09 -19.04 11.65
C GLU A 333 -7.07 -19.12 13.18
N ALA A 334 -6.12 -18.42 13.82
CA ALA A 334 -6.00 -18.39 15.28
C ALA A 334 -7.20 -17.72 15.99
N ASN A 335 -7.84 -16.75 15.34
CA ASN A 335 -9.09 -16.13 15.79
C ASN A 335 -9.92 -15.62 14.59
N PRO A 336 -10.90 -16.42 14.11
CA PRO A 336 -11.74 -16.03 12.97
C PRO A 336 -12.64 -14.82 13.21
N GLU A 337 -12.86 -14.42 14.48
CA GLU A 337 -13.79 -13.36 14.87
C GLU A 337 -13.17 -11.95 14.83
N LEU A 338 -11.85 -11.85 14.58
CA LEU A 338 -11.18 -10.56 14.39
C LEU A 338 -11.80 -9.78 13.22
N SER A 339 -12.14 -8.51 13.48
CA SER A 339 -12.48 -7.55 12.43
C SER A 339 -11.22 -7.00 11.74
N TRP A 340 -11.40 -6.35 10.59
CA TRP A 340 -10.33 -5.62 9.90
C TRP A 340 -9.60 -4.61 10.80
N ARG A 341 -10.31 -3.98 11.75
CA ARG A 341 -9.73 -3.09 12.77
C ARG A 341 -8.98 -3.86 13.84
N ASP A 342 -9.47 -5.01 14.29
CA ASP A 342 -8.75 -5.83 15.27
C ASP A 342 -7.39 -6.29 14.73
N VAL A 343 -7.33 -6.68 13.45
CA VAL A 343 -6.07 -7.01 12.77
C VAL A 343 -5.06 -5.85 12.85
N GLN A 344 -5.51 -4.61 12.61
CA GLN A 344 -4.67 -3.40 12.75
C GLN A 344 -4.28 -3.12 14.20
N HIS A 345 -5.23 -3.24 15.14
CA HIS A 345 -4.98 -3.08 16.58
C HIS A 345 -3.94 -4.08 17.10
N ILE A 346 -4.00 -5.33 16.65
CA ILE A 346 -3.06 -6.38 17.02
C ILE A 346 -1.71 -6.10 16.37
N ALA A 347 -1.66 -5.75 15.08
CA ALA A 347 -0.41 -5.39 14.39
C ALA A 347 0.37 -4.28 15.09
N ALA A 348 -0.30 -3.19 15.49
CA ALA A 348 0.31 -2.07 16.20
C ALA A 348 0.89 -2.44 17.58
N ARG A 349 0.28 -3.40 18.30
CA ARG A 349 0.73 -3.85 19.63
C ARG A 349 1.73 -5.02 19.55
N ALA A 350 1.63 -5.83 18.52
CA ALA A 350 2.49 -6.97 18.25
C ALA A 350 3.81 -6.57 17.59
N GLY A 351 3.89 -5.39 16.95
CA GLY A 351 5.12 -4.86 16.37
C GLY A 351 6.34 -4.99 17.29
N VAL A 352 7.47 -5.39 16.70
CA VAL A 352 8.77 -5.53 17.38
C VAL A 352 9.72 -4.49 16.82
N THR A 353 10.23 -3.60 17.68
CA THR A 353 11.14 -2.53 17.23
C THR A 353 12.40 -3.08 16.58
N VAL A 354 12.85 -2.43 15.51
CA VAL A 354 14.11 -2.73 14.81
C VAL A 354 14.91 -1.44 14.63
N ASN A 355 16.23 -1.52 14.75
CA ASN A 355 17.16 -0.39 14.59
C ASN A 355 16.84 0.83 15.49
N GLU A 356 16.50 0.62 16.77
CA GLU A 356 16.12 1.72 17.68
C GLU A 356 17.17 2.85 17.78
N ASP A 357 18.45 2.51 17.58
CA ASP A 357 19.57 3.45 17.56
C ASP A 357 19.55 4.46 16.37
N ASP A 358 18.64 4.31 15.39
CA ASP A 358 18.52 5.24 14.26
C ASP A 358 17.83 6.57 14.61
N GLY A 359 17.15 6.64 15.76
CA GLY A 359 16.55 7.86 16.31
C GLY A 359 15.24 8.33 15.65
N GLU A 360 14.61 7.53 14.78
CA GLU A 360 13.35 7.91 14.12
C GLU A 360 12.08 7.47 14.87
N TYR A 361 12.24 6.72 15.96
CA TYR A 361 11.12 6.32 16.81
C TYR A 361 10.73 7.43 17.79
N GLN A 362 9.43 7.69 17.86
CA GLN A 362 8.80 8.46 18.94
C GLN A 362 7.93 7.54 19.79
N GLU A 363 7.72 7.90 21.05
CA GLU A 363 6.73 7.24 21.90
C GLU A 363 5.34 7.82 21.62
N THR A 364 4.36 6.94 21.45
CA THR A 364 2.93 7.28 21.35
C THR A 364 2.30 7.36 22.73
N THR A 365 1.09 7.92 22.85
CA THR A 365 0.37 8.00 24.14
C THR A 365 0.02 6.64 24.75
N LEU A 366 0.01 5.56 23.96
CA LEU A 366 -0.12 4.18 24.44
C LEU A 366 1.20 3.58 24.98
N GLY A 367 2.31 4.33 24.93
CA GLY A 367 3.66 3.81 25.26
C GLY A 367 4.24 2.88 24.18
N LEU A 368 3.59 2.76 23.02
CA LEU A 368 4.13 2.05 21.86
C LEU A 368 5.11 2.96 21.11
N LYS A 369 6.21 2.41 20.61
CA LYS A 369 7.15 3.13 19.74
C LYS A 369 6.63 3.14 18.30
N TYR A 370 6.68 4.30 17.65
CA TYR A 370 6.28 4.47 16.25
C TYR A 370 7.36 5.20 15.45
N SER A 371 7.67 4.71 14.24
CA SER A 371 8.57 5.34 13.27
C SER A 371 7.91 5.44 11.89
N HIS A 372 8.16 6.53 11.17
CA HIS A 372 7.65 6.69 9.80
C HIS A 372 8.31 5.71 8.81
N LYS A 373 9.47 5.14 9.15
CA LYS A 373 10.19 4.12 8.38
C LYS A 373 9.67 2.71 8.65
N TYR A 374 9.37 2.41 9.91
CA TYR A 374 9.14 1.04 10.39
C TYR A 374 7.70 0.78 10.87
N GLY A 375 6.84 1.80 10.88
CA GLY A 375 5.55 1.75 11.56
C GLY A 375 5.73 1.50 13.06
N TYR A 376 4.96 0.56 13.60
CA TYR A 376 5.11 0.02 14.96
C TYR A 376 6.22 -1.04 15.08
N GLY A 377 7.04 -1.22 14.04
CA GLY A 377 8.13 -2.20 13.98
C GLY A 377 7.82 -3.38 13.07
N LYS A 378 8.65 -4.42 13.16
CA LYS A 378 8.48 -5.62 12.34
C LYS A 378 7.35 -6.52 12.85
N MET A 379 6.78 -7.29 11.94
CA MET A 379 5.85 -8.38 12.28
C MET A 379 6.59 -9.55 12.93
N ASP A 380 6.00 -10.11 13.99
CA ASP A 380 6.43 -11.35 14.65
C ASP A 380 5.19 -12.26 14.75
N THR A 381 5.22 -13.39 14.05
CA THR A 381 4.06 -14.24 13.80
C THR A 381 3.56 -14.90 15.09
N GLU A 382 4.48 -15.36 15.95
CA GLU A 382 4.13 -15.93 17.25
C GLU A 382 3.51 -14.88 18.18
N LYS A 383 4.07 -13.67 18.24
CA LYS A 383 3.52 -12.57 19.05
C LYS A 383 2.14 -12.12 18.54
N LEU A 384 1.97 -11.99 17.22
CA LEU A 384 0.69 -11.69 16.57
C LEU A 384 -0.38 -12.74 16.89
N VAL A 385 -0.07 -14.02 16.64
CA VAL A 385 -0.99 -15.15 16.85
C VAL A 385 -1.34 -15.36 18.33
N ASN A 386 -0.39 -15.16 19.24
CA ASN A 386 -0.67 -15.33 20.67
C ASN A 386 -1.49 -14.16 21.24
N ILE A 387 -1.30 -12.93 20.76
CA ILE A 387 -2.21 -11.81 21.10
C ILE A 387 -3.60 -12.06 20.51
N ALA A 388 -3.70 -12.55 19.28
CA ALA A 388 -4.99 -12.83 18.61
C ALA A 388 -5.86 -13.86 19.36
N LYS A 389 -5.27 -14.93 19.90
CA LYS A 389 -5.98 -15.97 20.69
C LYS A 389 -6.67 -15.42 21.94
N GLU A 390 -6.12 -14.38 22.55
CA GLU A 390 -6.67 -13.72 23.75
C GLU A 390 -7.37 -12.38 23.43
N TRP A 391 -7.47 -12.02 22.15
CA TRP A 391 -7.95 -10.70 21.75
C TRP A 391 -9.46 -10.55 21.94
N LYS A 392 -9.84 -9.46 22.63
CA LYS A 392 -11.23 -9.00 22.70
C LYS A 392 -11.49 -8.01 21.56
N VAL A 393 -12.36 -8.41 20.64
CA VAL A 393 -12.89 -7.57 19.54
C VAL A 393 -13.29 -6.18 20.04
N VAL A 394 -12.81 -5.15 19.37
CA VAL A 394 -13.10 -3.74 19.69
C VAL A 394 -14.55 -3.37 19.33
N LYS A 395 -15.08 -2.32 19.96
CA LYS A 395 -16.41 -1.79 19.60
C LYS A 395 -16.42 -1.30 18.13
N PRO A 396 -17.59 -1.17 17.48
CA PRO A 396 -17.71 -0.66 16.12
C PRO A 396 -17.01 0.68 15.90
N GLN A 397 -16.74 1.01 14.64
CA GLN A 397 -16.04 2.25 14.28
C GLN A 397 -16.96 3.47 14.48
N ALA A 398 -16.40 4.52 15.06
CA ALA A 398 -16.94 5.88 15.04
C ALA A 398 -15.96 6.83 14.34
N TRP A 399 -16.42 8.04 14.04
CA TRP A 399 -15.62 9.06 13.38
C TRP A 399 -16.03 10.46 13.83
N TYR A 400 -15.05 11.36 13.91
CA TYR A 400 -15.25 12.76 14.25
C TYR A 400 -14.71 13.65 13.13
N TYR A 401 -15.53 14.54 12.57
CA TYR A 401 -15.12 15.51 11.55
C TYR A 401 -15.15 16.92 12.16
N ALA A 402 -13.97 17.54 12.25
CA ALA A 402 -13.86 18.94 12.63
C ALA A 402 -14.47 19.85 11.55
N ASP A 403 -14.76 21.10 11.91
CA ASP A 403 -15.10 22.11 10.91
C ASP A 403 -13.89 22.44 10.02
N LEU A 404 -14.16 22.97 8.83
CA LEU A 404 -13.14 23.42 7.89
C LEU A 404 -12.45 24.68 8.45
N VAL A 405 -11.14 24.59 8.69
CA VAL A 405 -10.33 25.70 9.18
C VAL A 405 -9.78 26.48 7.99
N GLU A 406 -10.39 27.63 7.69
CA GLU A 406 -9.85 28.63 6.77
C GLU A 406 -8.62 29.31 7.38
N VAL A 407 -7.55 29.46 6.59
CA VAL A 407 -6.26 30.02 7.01
C VAL A 407 -5.83 31.11 6.03
N ASN A 408 -5.68 30.75 4.75
CA ASN A 408 -5.27 31.63 3.65
C ASN A 408 -3.95 32.40 3.92
N GLU A 409 -3.00 31.74 4.59
CA GLU A 409 -1.64 32.26 4.85
C GLU A 409 -0.63 31.73 3.83
N THR A 410 0.40 32.53 3.54
CA THR A 410 1.44 32.24 2.54
C THR A 410 2.83 32.36 3.16
N VAL A 411 3.68 31.34 2.92
CA VAL A 411 5.12 31.38 3.23
C VAL A 411 5.95 31.23 1.96
N TRP A 412 7.11 31.87 1.96
CA TRP A 412 8.08 31.87 0.87
C TRP A 412 9.42 31.37 1.39
N SER A 413 10.00 30.37 0.72
CA SER A 413 11.38 29.96 0.98
C SER A 413 12.35 30.77 0.12
N THR A 414 13.59 30.85 0.57
CA THR A 414 14.69 31.45 -0.20
C THR A 414 15.57 30.36 -0.81
N THR A 415 16.46 30.74 -1.73
CA THR A 415 17.47 29.83 -2.30
C THR A 415 18.41 29.21 -1.26
N THR A 416 18.51 29.76 -0.05
CA THR A 416 19.49 29.38 0.98
C THR A 416 18.91 28.70 2.22
N GLY A 417 17.59 28.66 2.42
CA GLY A 417 16.98 28.05 3.61
C GLY A 417 15.48 27.80 3.52
N ALA A 418 14.99 26.89 4.37
CA ALA A 418 13.55 26.65 4.55
C ALA A 418 12.82 27.93 5.02
N SER A 419 11.53 28.02 4.74
CA SER A 419 10.69 29.09 5.30
C SER A 419 10.33 28.81 6.76
N ASP A 420 9.86 29.85 7.44
CA ASP A 420 9.05 29.67 8.65
C ASP A 420 7.82 28.78 8.38
N TRP A 421 7.22 28.26 9.44
CA TRP A 421 6.04 27.41 9.39
C TRP A 421 4.76 28.23 9.59
N ILE A 422 3.82 28.12 8.66
CA ILE A 422 2.40 28.41 8.93
C ILE A 422 1.98 27.45 10.04
N SER A 423 1.37 27.96 11.12
CA SER A 423 1.01 27.17 12.31
C SER A 423 -0.47 27.38 12.63
N SER A 424 -1.33 26.49 12.11
CA SER A 424 -2.78 26.52 12.30
C SER A 424 -3.20 25.49 13.34
N SER A 425 -4.36 25.65 13.99
CA SER A 425 -4.79 24.74 15.05
C SER A 425 -6.30 24.58 15.15
N ALA A 426 -6.74 23.39 15.54
CA ALA A 426 -8.12 23.04 15.84
C ALA A 426 -8.17 22.52 17.29
N ASN A 427 -9.06 23.09 18.12
CA ASN A 427 -9.28 22.63 19.49
C ASN A 427 -10.51 21.73 19.53
N ILE A 428 -10.34 20.48 19.95
CA ILE A 428 -11.42 19.49 20.06
C ILE A 428 -11.77 19.31 21.54
N THR A 429 -13.04 19.43 21.90
CA THR A 429 -13.50 19.23 23.28
C THR A 429 -13.86 17.77 23.56
N GLU A 430 -14.14 17.44 24.82
CA GLU A 430 -14.71 16.12 25.16
C GLU A 430 -16.18 16.04 24.70
N ASP A 431 -16.95 17.12 24.88
CA ASP A 431 -18.33 17.23 24.43
C ASP A 431 -18.47 17.02 22.90
N ASP A 432 -17.53 17.56 22.10
CA ASP A 432 -17.44 17.36 20.64
C ASP A 432 -17.39 15.89 20.22
N LEU A 433 -16.72 15.05 21.03
CA LEU A 433 -16.52 13.62 20.75
C LEU A 433 -17.67 12.78 21.31
N GLN A 434 -18.14 13.11 22.53
CA GLN A 434 -19.34 12.48 23.12
C GLN A 434 -20.57 12.67 22.22
N LEU A 435 -20.74 13.86 21.63
CA LEU A 435 -21.84 14.22 20.71
C LEU A 435 -21.92 13.32 19.46
N VAL A 436 -20.80 12.74 19.03
CA VAL A 436 -20.71 11.84 17.86
C VAL A 436 -20.32 10.41 18.24
N ASN A 437 -20.55 10.02 19.50
CA ASN A 437 -20.32 8.65 20.00
C ASN A 437 -18.85 8.18 19.85
N PHE A 438 -17.86 9.07 19.94
CA PHE A 438 -16.44 8.78 19.68
C PHE A 438 -15.60 8.64 20.97
N GLU A 439 -14.92 7.51 21.17
CA GLU A 439 -14.15 7.22 22.40
C GLU A 439 -12.65 7.50 22.25
N ARG A 440 -12.02 7.01 21.19
CA ARG A 440 -10.56 7.07 20.99
C ARG A 440 -10.15 6.90 19.54
N VAL A 441 -9.05 7.53 19.17
CA VAL A 441 -8.44 7.56 17.84
C VAL A 441 -7.80 6.22 17.48
N GLU A 442 -7.96 5.81 16.22
CA GLU A 442 -7.20 4.74 15.56
C GLU A 442 -6.43 5.35 14.38
N HIS A 443 -7.12 6.10 13.52
CA HIS A 443 -6.54 6.82 12.39
C HIS A 443 -6.87 8.31 12.48
N VAL A 444 -5.91 9.14 12.09
CA VAL A 444 -6.14 10.57 11.84
C VAL A 444 -6.00 10.83 10.34
N THR A 445 -6.94 11.56 9.75
CA THR A 445 -6.78 12.07 8.38
C THR A 445 -6.88 13.59 8.37
N VAL A 446 -6.09 14.21 7.49
CA VAL A 446 -6.04 15.65 7.31
C VAL A 446 -6.29 15.95 5.84
N LYS A 447 -7.47 16.48 5.53
CA LYS A 447 -7.74 17.04 4.20
C LYS A 447 -7.14 18.45 4.14
N VAL A 448 -6.40 18.77 3.08
CA VAL A 448 -5.76 20.07 2.87
C VAL A 448 -6.08 20.65 1.50
N ASN A 449 -6.13 21.99 1.41
CA ASN A 449 -5.95 22.71 0.17
C ASN A 449 -4.73 23.65 0.29
N ILE A 450 -3.69 23.33 -0.47
CA ILE A 450 -2.41 24.06 -0.47
C ILE A 450 -2.06 24.42 -1.91
N GLU A 451 -1.95 25.70 -2.24
CA GLU A 451 -1.33 26.16 -3.49
C GLU A 451 0.20 26.21 -3.32
N SER A 452 0.96 25.83 -4.36
CA SER A 452 2.42 25.94 -4.34
C SER A 452 3.01 25.97 -5.75
N THR A 453 4.06 26.78 -5.97
CA THR A 453 4.77 26.82 -7.25
C THR A 453 5.62 25.57 -7.53
N PHE A 454 6.04 24.84 -6.48
CA PHE A 454 6.73 23.56 -6.54
C PHE A 454 6.24 22.62 -5.42
N ARG A 455 5.22 21.80 -5.72
CA ARG A 455 4.58 20.87 -4.76
C ARG A 455 5.56 19.97 -3.99
N GLY A 456 6.62 19.48 -4.63
CA GLY A 456 7.67 18.67 -3.99
C GLY A 456 8.53 19.37 -2.94
N GLN A 457 8.32 20.68 -2.73
CA GLN A 457 9.01 21.45 -1.70
C GLN A 457 8.10 21.76 -0.49
N ILE A 458 6.80 21.46 -0.57
CA ILE A 458 5.87 21.55 0.58
C ILE A 458 6.33 20.55 1.66
N GLN A 459 6.32 20.99 2.92
CA GLN A 459 6.37 20.12 4.08
C GLN A 459 5.10 20.32 4.90
N VAL A 460 4.54 19.24 5.44
CA VAL A 460 3.35 19.25 6.30
C VAL A 460 3.61 18.34 7.49
N ARG A 461 3.38 18.84 8.71
CA ARG A 461 3.36 18.04 9.92
C ARG A 461 2.11 18.29 10.76
N LEU A 462 1.57 17.24 11.35
CA LEU A 462 0.50 17.32 12.35
C LEU A 462 1.10 17.01 13.72
N ILE A 463 0.74 17.79 14.72
CA ILE A 463 1.17 17.63 16.12
C ILE A 463 -0.10 17.46 16.97
N SER A 464 -0.15 16.38 17.76
CA SER A 464 -1.29 16.07 18.62
C SER A 464 -1.20 16.78 19.99
N PRO A 465 -2.30 16.80 20.77
CA PRO A 465 -2.29 17.27 22.16
C PRO A 465 -1.32 16.50 23.05
N GLY A 466 -1.05 15.22 22.76
CA GLY A 466 -0.04 14.40 23.42
C GLY A 466 1.41 14.72 23.00
N GLY A 467 1.62 15.59 22.02
CA GLY A 467 2.94 15.93 21.48
C GLY A 467 3.46 14.97 20.41
N VAL A 468 2.68 13.97 20.00
CA VAL A 468 3.04 13.04 18.92
C VAL A 468 3.07 13.78 17.59
N VAL A 469 4.10 13.56 16.77
CA VAL A 469 4.34 14.29 15.52
C VAL A 469 4.23 13.36 14.31
N SER A 470 3.27 13.63 13.43
CA SER A 470 3.15 12.97 12.13
C SER A 470 3.77 13.85 11.03
N LYS A 471 4.85 13.37 10.42
CA LYS A 471 5.40 13.90 9.16
C LYS A 471 4.43 13.48 8.04
N LEU A 472 3.49 14.36 7.67
CA LEU A 472 2.45 14.06 6.67
C LEU A 472 2.97 14.22 5.24
N ALA A 473 3.80 15.25 5.01
CA ALA A 473 4.49 15.47 3.74
C ALA A 473 5.95 15.87 3.99
N GLU A 474 6.87 15.19 3.32
CA GLU A 474 8.29 15.52 3.28
C GLU A 474 8.74 15.86 1.85
N ARG A 475 9.98 16.36 1.73
CA ARG A 475 10.49 17.02 0.54
C ARG A 475 10.80 16.01 -0.59
N ARG A 476 9.99 16.02 -1.65
CA ARG A 476 10.18 15.26 -2.90
C ARG A 476 10.83 16.10 -4.02
N PRO A 477 12.18 16.21 -4.12
CA PRO A 477 12.89 17.07 -5.08
C PRO A 477 12.57 16.90 -6.57
N PHE A 478 11.92 15.82 -6.99
CA PHE A 478 11.53 15.60 -8.39
C PHE A 478 10.13 16.14 -8.71
N ASP A 479 9.23 16.26 -7.72
CA ASP A 479 7.88 16.81 -7.89
C ASP A 479 7.91 18.33 -8.11
N ARG A 480 7.88 18.73 -9.39
CA ARG A 480 7.91 20.12 -9.85
C ARG A 480 6.53 20.64 -10.28
N VAL A 481 5.45 20.00 -9.83
CA VAL A 481 4.09 20.39 -10.21
C VAL A 481 3.68 21.68 -9.47
N GLY A 482 3.27 22.71 -10.22
CA GLY A 482 2.92 24.03 -9.71
C GLY A 482 1.43 24.24 -9.36
N THR A 483 0.70 23.17 -9.02
CA THR A 483 -0.72 23.24 -8.61
C THR A 483 -0.91 23.03 -7.10
N GLY A 484 0.16 22.72 -6.38
CA GLY A 484 0.10 22.24 -5.00
C GLY A 484 -0.83 21.02 -4.82
N LEU A 485 -1.42 20.92 -3.63
CA LEU A 485 -2.27 19.82 -3.18
C LEU A 485 -3.72 20.30 -3.10
N GLN A 486 -4.51 19.95 -4.10
CA GLN A 486 -5.93 20.30 -4.18
C GLN A 486 -6.77 19.18 -3.57
N ASP A 487 -7.45 19.48 -2.46
CA ASP A 487 -8.35 18.56 -1.75
C ASP A 487 -7.71 17.22 -1.30
N TRP A 488 -6.37 17.16 -1.26
CA TRP A 488 -5.63 15.97 -0.87
C TRP A 488 -5.90 15.60 0.58
N THR A 489 -5.97 14.30 0.87
CA THR A 489 -6.15 13.79 2.24
C THR A 489 -4.90 12.99 2.60
N PHE A 490 -4.15 13.48 3.59
CA PHE A 490 -3.08 12.72 4.24
C PHE A 490 -3.67 11.85 5.36
N MET A 491 -3.00 10.76 5.70
CA MET A 491 -3.36 9.87 6.81
C MET A 491 -2.18 9.65 7.77
N SER A 492 -2.49 9.41 9.05
CA SER A 492 -1.51 8.93 10.02
C SER A 492 -2.10 7.89 10.97
N VAL A 493 -1.32 6.84 11.23
CA VAL A 493 -1.56 5.85 12.30
C VAL A 493 -0.74 6.14 13.56
N ALA A 494 0.17 7.12 13.57
CA ALA A 494 1.02 7.42 14.72
C ALA A 494 0.25 7.79 16.00
N HIS A 495 -0.99 8.25 15.84
CA HIS A 495 -1.88 8.75 16.89
C HIS A 495 -2.79 7.66 17.50
N PHE A 496 -2.49 6.38 17.24
CA PHE A 496 -3.30 5.24 17.66
C PHE A 496 -3.48 5.22 19.19
N GLY A 497 -4.72 5.27 19.66
CA GLY A 497 -5.12 5.27 21.06
C GLY A 497 -5.14 6.64 21.75
N GLU A 498 -4.88 7.74 21.05
CA GLU A 498 -5.14 9.09 21.60
C GLU A 498 -6.64 9.32 21.85
N SER A 499 -7.00 10.10 22.87
CA SER A 499 -8.41 10.46 23.12
C SER A 499 -8.97 11.47 22.11
N GLY A 500 -8.12 12.13 21.32
CA GLY A 500 -8.51 13.20 20.40
C GLY A 500 -8.75 14.57 21.05
N VAL A 501 -8.98 14.63 22.36
CA VAL A 501 -9.29 15.88 23.09
C VAL A 501 -8.06 16.80 23.20
N GLY A 502 -8.25 18.09 22.91
CA GLY A 502 -7.25 19.14 23.06
C GLY A 502 -6.91 19.88 21.75
N VAL A 503 -5.81 20.64 21.77
CA VAL A 503 -5.37 21.44 20.61
C VAL A 503 -4.50 20.60 19.67
N TRP A 504 -5.06 20.28 18.51
CA TRP A 504 -4.32 19.71 17.38
C TRP A 504 -3.76 20.83 16.52
N LYS A 505 -2.52 20.68 16.06
CA LYS A 505 -1.81 21.70 15.31
C LYS A 505 -1.32 21.16 13.98
N LEU A 506 -1.73 21.78 12.88
CA LEU A 506 -1.20 21.55 11.55
C LEU A 506 -0.17 22.63 11.22
N GLU A 507 1.02 22.20 10.82
CA GLU A 507 2.07 23.13 10.37
C GLU A 507 2.50 22.85 8.94
N VAL A 508 2.64 23.91 8.14
CA VAL A 508 2.99 23.86 6.71
C VAL A 508 4.18 24.79 6.43
N SER A 509 5.18 24.32 5.69
CA SER A 509 6.39 25.08 5.34
C SER A 509 6.89 24.78 3.92
N SER A 510 7.80 25.61 3.42
CA SER A 510 8.49 25.49 2.14
C SER A 510 9.96 25.12 2.40
N SER A 511 10.36 23.90 2.00
CA SER A 511 11.58 23.24 2.50
C SER A 511 12.93 23.82 2.09
N ARG A 512 13.06 24.34 0.86
CA ARG A 512 14.19 25.15 0.35
C ARG A 512 14.00 25.49 -1.13
N GLY A 513 14.29 26.72 -1.52
CA GLY A 513 14.23 27.20 -2.90
C GLY A 513 13.22 28.33 -3.08
N GLU A 514 13.18 28.94 -4.27
CA GLU A 514 12.18 29.96 -4.61
C GLU A 514 10.81 29.29 -4.82
N ASN A 515 10.16 28.97 -3.71
CA ASN A 515 8.86 28.30 -3.66
C ASN A 515 7.93 28.99 -2.67
N GLU A 516 6.83 29.49 -3.22
CA GLU A 516 5.69 30.06 -2.52
C GLU A 516 4.72 28.91 -2.17
N VAL A 517 4.25 28.88 -0.92
CA VAL A 517 3.30 27.87 -0.42
C VAL A 517 2.19 28.61 0.34
N THR A 518 0.95 28.43 -0.11
CA THR A 518 -0.23 29.04 0.52
C THR A 518 -1.16 27.97 1.03
N LEU A 519 -1.32 27.86 2.36
CA LEU A 519 -2.36 27.02 2.96
C LEU A 519 -3.68 27.77 2.92
N LYS A 520 -4.63 27.32 2.08
CA LYS A 520 -5.97 27.90 2.01
C LYS A 520 -6.77 27.47 3.23
N ASN A 521 -7.00 26.17 3.35
CA ASN A 521 -7.78 25.57 4.42
C ASN A 521 -7.38 24.11 4.66
N TRP A 522 -7.85 23.59 5.80
CA TRP A 522 -7.69 22.19 6.16
C TRP A 522 -8.84 21.68 7.03
N GLN A 523 -9.07 20.37 7.04
CA GLN A 523 -10.04 19.71 7.91
C GLN A 523 -9.39 18.51 8.60
N LEU A 524 -9.44 18.51 9.93
CA LEU A 524 -9.04 17.37 10.77
C LEU A 524 -10.19 16.37 10.87
N ARG A 525 -9.88 15.08 10.78
CA ARG A 525 -10.85 13.99 10.94
C ARG A 525 -10.22 12.84 11.72
N PHE A 526 -10.97 12.28 12.66
CA PHE A 526 -10.59 11.06 13.37
C PHE A 526 -11.48 9.90 12.93
N PHE A 527 -10.89 8.72 12.85
CA PHE A 527 -11.56 7.43 12.80
C PHE A 527 -11.09 6.63 13.99
N GLY A 528 -11.98 5.85 14.60
CA GLY A 528 -11.71 5.32 15.93
C GLY A 528 -12.82 4.43 16.47
N GLU A 529 -12.77 4.17 17.77
CA GLU A 529 -13.72 3.30 18.46
C GLU A 529 -14.93 4.08 18.98
N ALA A 530 -16.13 3.51 18.84
CA ALA A 530 -17.37 4.09 19.37
C ALA A 530 -17.46 3.99 20.90
N ILE A 531 -18.11 4.94 21.58
CA ILE A 531 -18.36 4.87 23.04
C ILE A 531 -19.36 3.73 23.32
N ASP A 532 -20.53 3.79 22.68
CA ASP A 532 -21.58 2.77 22.71
C ASP A 532 -21.72 2.08 21.34
N ALA A 533 -21.52 0.76 21.34
CA ALA A 533 -21.67 -0.09 20.17
C ALA A 533 -23.13 -0.16 19.65
N GLY A 534 -24.13 0.06 20.51
CA GLY A 534 -25.54 0.07 20.14
C GLY A 534 -25.99 1.31 19.35
N GLN A 535 -25.12 2.33 19.28
CA GLN A 535 -25.38 3.62 18.62
C GLN A 535 -24.43 3.89 17.43
N ALA A 536 -23.74 2.87 16.92
CA ALA A 536 -22.83 3.01 15.78
C ALA A 536 -23.54 2.82 14.43
N GLU A 537 -23.28 3.72 13.47
CA GLU A 537 -23.80 3.65 12.09
C GLU A 537 -22.80 2.94 11.14
N LYS A 538 -23.23 2.54 9.94
CA LYS A 538 -22.31 2.27 8.82
C LYS A 538 -21.86 3.60 8.20
N TYR A 539 -20.54 3.80 8.08
CA TYR A 539 -19.93 4.99 7.47
C TYR A 539 -20.28 5.13 5.98
N ASP A 540 -20.67 6.34 5.54
CA ASP A 540 -20.88 6.71 4.14
C ASP A 540 -20.02 7.93 3.77
N ILE A 541 -19.07 7.72 2.87
CA ILE A 541 -18.17 8.75 2.33
C ILE A 541 -18.87 9.92 1.60
N SER A 542 -20.18 9.82 1.33
CA SER A 542 -20.97 10.91 0.75
C SER A 542 -21.72 11.81 1.75
N LYS A 543 -21.68 11.51 3.06
CA LYS A 543 -22.18 12.42 4.12
C LYS A 543 -21.17 13.54 4.44
N ASP A 544 -21.68 14.72 4.83
CA ASP A 544 -20.88 15.74 5.52
C ASP A 544 -21.09 15.63 7.04
N TYR A 545 -20.26 14.81 7.68
CA TYR A 545 -20.31 14.60 9.13
C TYR A 545 -19.96 15.85 9.95
N ALA A 546 -19.30 16.87 9.37
CA ALA A 546 -19.13 18.15 10.05
C ALA A 546 -20.41 18.99 10.03
N ALA A 547 -21.26 18.85 9.01
CA ALA A 547 -22.64 19.39 9.05
C ALA A 547 -23.50 18.62 10.06
N GLU A 548 -23.52 17.28 10.02
CA GLU A 548 -24.32 16.47 10.95
C GLU A 548 -23.97 16.78 12.42
N ARG A 549 -22.68 16.84 12.79
CA ARG A 549 -22.24 17.28 14.14
C ARG A 549 -22.74 18.68 14.50
N ARG A 550 -22.66 19.65 13.59
CA ARG A 550 -23.11 21.03 13.84
C ARG A 550 -24.61 21.13 14.04
N ASP A 551 -25.40 20.25 13.43
CA ASP A 551 -26.86 20.22 13.65
C ASP A 551 -27.21 19.55 14.98
N LEU A 552 -26.59 18.41 15.31
CA LEU A 552 -26.70 17.78 16.65
C LEU A 552 -26.33 18.76 17.78
N SER A 553 -25.26 19.54 17.61
CA SER A 553 -24.82 20.55 18.59
C SER A 553 -25.88 21.64 18.83
N LYS A 554 -26.61 22.06 17.78
CA LYS A 554 -27.72 23.02 17.91
C LYS A 554 -28.90 22.39 18.65
N GLU A 555 -29.24 21.13 18.36
CA GLU A 555 -30.34 20.44 19.03
C GLU A 555 -30.09 20.29 20.53
N VAL A 556 -28.88 19.86 20.92
CA VAL A 556 -28.45 19.81 22.34
C VAL A 556 -28.50 21.20 22.97
N SER A 557 -28.01 22.24 22.28
CA SER A 557 -28.07 23.63 22.77
C SER A 557 -29.51 24.10 23.00
N ILE A 558 -30.45 23.74 22.12
CA ILE A 558 -31.88 24.08 22.24
C ILE A 558 -32.52 23.30 23.40
N GLN A 559 -32.22 22.01 23.56
CA GLN A 559 -32.73 21.19 24.67
C GLN A 559 -32.21 21.68 26.03
N THR A 560 -30.93 22.03 26.14
CA THR A 560 -30.35 22.63 27.34
C THR A 560 -31.01 23.97 27.65
N THR A 561 -31.13 24.87 26.66
CA THR A 561 -31.82 26.16 26.83
C THR A 561 -33.27 26.00 27.28
N ALA A 562 -34.01 25.03 26.72
CA ALA A 562 -35.38 24.71 27.12
C ALA A 562 -35.45 24.15 28.56
N THR A 563 -34.48 23.32 28.94
CA THR A 563 -34.40 22.73 30.29
C THR A 563 -34.02 23.79 31.34
N GLU A 564 -33.12 24.71 31.02
CA GLU A 564 -32.81 25.88 31.86
C GLU A 564 -33.99 26.85 31.96
N ALA A 565 -34.74 27.06 30.88
CA ALA A 565 -35.98 27.85 30.91
C ALA A 565 -37.05 27.20 31.81
N ILE A 566 -37.22 25.87 31.74
CA ILE A 566 -38.12 25.12 32.62
C ILE A 566 -37.65 25.19 34.08
N SER A 567 -36.34 25.08 34.33
CA SER A 567 -35.73 25.18 35.66
C SER A 567 -35.85 26.59 36.27
N THR A 568 -35.69 27.64 35.46
CA THR A 568 -35.89 29.04 35.89
C THR A 568 -37.37 29.38 36.13
N VAL A 569 -38.31 28.78 35.39
CA VAL A 569 -39.74 28.85 35.69
C VAL A 569 -40.08 28.12 37.00
N LEU A 570 -39.56 26.90 37.21
CA LEU A 570 -39.77 26.14 38.46
C LEU A 570 -39.20 26.84 39.69
N SER A 571 -38.00 27.41 39.59
CA SER A 571 -37.38 28.17 40.69
C SER A 571 -38.05 29.52 40.94
N THR A 572 -38.52 30.25 39.92
CA THR A 572 -39.32 31.48 40.14
C THR A 572 -40.68 31.19 40.76
N THR A 573 -41.35 30.07 40.43
CA THR A 573 -42.59 29.65 41.14
C THR A 573 -42.35 29.21 42.59
N SER A 574 -41.11 28.90 42.98
CA SER A 574 -40.75 28.62 44.39
C SER A 574 -40.40 29.88 45.18
N ALA A 575 -40.09 30.99 44.51
CA ALA A 575 -39.59 32.23 45.10
C ALA A 575 -40.72 33.21 45.50
N THR A 576 -41.75 32.73 46.23
CA THR A 576 -42.90 33.58 46.64
C THR A 576 -43.28 33.44 48.12
N SER A 577 -42.31 33.51 49.03
CA SER A 577 -42.59 33.89 50.42
C SER A 577 -41.42 34.64 51.09
N LYS A 578 -41.77 35.56 52.02
CA LYS A 578 -40.89 36.33 52.91
C LYS A 578 -40.03 37.44 52.27
N ALA A 579 -40.59 38.64 52.26
CA ALA A 579 -39.83 39.88 52.38
C ALA A 579 -39.94 40.41 53.84
N THR A 580 -38.86 41.00 54.37
CA THR A 580 -38.88 42.09 55.39
C THR A 580 -37.47 42.67 55.57
N ASP A 581 -37.36 44.01 55.46
CA ASP A 581 -36.54 44.97 56.23
C ASP A 581 -35.05 44.64 56.56
N ARG A 582 -34.02 45.48 56.32
CA ARG A 582 -33.96 46.95 56.56
C ARG A 582 -32.63 47.59 56.09
N ALA A 583 -32.70 48.88 55.76
CA ALA A 583 -31.69 49.97 55.66
C ALA A 583 -30.44 49.93 56.61
N SER A 584 -29.30 50.64 56.38
CA SER A 584 -28.81 51.56 55.31
C SER A 584 -27.37 52.13 55.63
N ILE A 585 -26.83 53.05 54.79
CA ILE A 585 -25.71 54.03 55.03
C ILE A 585 -24.26 53.49 54.90
N THR A 586 -23.17 54.19 54.50
CA THR A 586 -22.80 55.31 53.56
C THR A 586 -21.23 55.45 53.57
N SER A 587 -20.61 56.21 52.64
CA SER A 587 -19.20 56.74 52.62
C SER A 587 -18.07 55.68 52.40
N THR A 588 -17.16 55.77 51.42
CA THR A 588 -16.20 56.80 50.90
C THR A 588 -14.92 56.98 51.72
N ASP A 589 -13.75 56.65 51.14
CA ASP A 589 -12.69 57.62 50.78
C ASP A 589 -11.52 56.94 50.00
N ALA A 590 -10.50 57.73 49.60
CA ALA A 590 -9.42 57.35 48.67
C ALA A 590 -8.02 57.86 49.12
N VAL A 591 -7.07 58.02 48.18
CA VAL A 591 -5.69 58.59 48.28
C VAL A 591 -4.59 57.57 48.68
N THR A 592 -3.73 57.10 47.75
CA THR A 592 -2.40 57.62 47.30
C THR A 592 -1.31 57.62 48.41
N SER A 593 -0.14 56.97 48.25
CA SER A 593 1.12 57.57 47.71
C SER A 593 2.37 56.70 48.06
N THR A 594 3.63 56.93 47.61
CA THR A 594 4.26 57.13 46.27
C THR A 594 5.81 57.08 46.39
N ILE A 595 6.56 56.68 45.32
CA ILE A 595 7.98 57.06 45.01
C ILE A 595 9.07 56.35 45.91
N SER A 596 10.30 55.95 45.51
CA SER A 596 11.32 56.55 44.61
C SER A 596 12.44 55.61 44.07
N THR A 597 13.13 56.05 42.99
CA THR A 597 14.59 55.94 42.57
C THR A 597 15.57 54.97 43.26
N GLY A 598 16.63 54.40 42.63
CA GLY A 598 17.37 54.62 41.35
C GLY A 598 18.76 53.90 41.43
N SER A 599 19.80 54.05 40.56
CA SER A 599 20.01 54.60 39.19
C SER A 599 21.51 54.52 38.77
N GLU A 600 21.84 54.30 37.48
CA GLU A 600 23.18 54.54 36.80
C GLU A 600 24.41 53.66 37.22
N SER A 601 25.54 53.49 36.50
CA SER A 601 26.05 53.66 35.09
C SER A 601 27.40 52.86 34.94
N GLU A 602 28.26 52.82 33.90
CA GLU A 602 28.43 53.54 32.60
C GLU A 602 29.05 52.67 31.44
N LYS A 603 30.34 52.79 31.05
CA LYS A 603 30.95 52.18 29.81
C LYS A 603 32.46 51.81 29.91
N SER A 604 33.00 51.00 28.97
CA SER A 604 34.36 51.12 28.32
C SER A 604 34.63 49.98 27.30
N LYS A 605 34.65 50.18 25.95
CA LYS A 605 35.76 50.47 24.98
C LYS A 605 36.57 49.29 24.38
N ASN A 606 36.99 49.49 23.12
CA ASN A 606 37.75 48.61 22.18
C ASN A 606 39.27 48.99 22.16
N PRO A 607 40.22 48.30 21.47
CA PRO A 607 40.36 48.36 19.98
C PRO A 607 41.04 47.12 19.29
N GLN A 608 41.48 47.29 18.03
CA GLN A 608 42.00 46.30 17.06
C GLN A 608 43.54 46.16 17.03
N GLU A 609 44.08 45.10 16.36
CA GLU A 609 45.08 45.16 15.25
C GLU A 609 45.34 43.73 14.67
N THR A 610 45.05 43.45 13.38
CA THR A 610 45.93 43.42 12.18
C THR A 610 47.10 42.42 12.13
N ALA A 611 47.11 41.57 11.09
CA ALA A 611 48.31 41.01 10.46
C ALA A 611 48.05 40.75 8.96
N ASN A 612 49.08 40.81 8.12
CA ASN A 612 48.96 40.77 6.66
C ASN A 612 50.08 39.92 6.04
N HIS A 613 49.79 39.16 4.99
CA HIS A 613 50.81 38.52 4.13
C HIS A 613 50.29 38.35 2.71
N GLY A 614 51.13 38.66 1.73
CA GLY A 614 50.81 38.51 0.31
C GLY A 614 52.01 37.99 -0.47
N GLY A 615 51.74 37.23 -1.52
CA GLY A 615 52.74 36.73 -2.46
C GLY A 615 52.29 37.00 -3.90
N LYS A 616 53.14 37.64 -4.70
CA LYS A 616 52.96 37.76 -6.15
C LYS A 616 53.69 36.60 -6.83
N HIS A 617 53.08 36.00 -7.85
CA HIS A 617 53.77 35.59 -9.08
C HIS A 617 52.76 35.48 -10.23
N SER A 618 53.22 35.27 -11.46
CA SER A 618 52.59 35.89 -12.64
C SER A 618 52.38 34.96 -13.84
N ALA A 619 51.23 35.17 -14.50
CA ALA A 619 51.01 35.01 -15.94
C ALA A 619 51.20 33.61 -16.56
N LEU A 620 50.13 32.81 -16.56
CA LEU A 620 49.73 32.01 -17.73
C LEU A 620 48.24 31.59 -17.66
N GLU A 621 47.35 32.58 -17.54
CA GLU A 621 45.91 32.33 -17.61
C GLU A 621 45.46 32.15 -19.06
N ILE A 622 45.18 30.90 -19.44
CA ILE A 622 44.22 30.59 -20.51
C ILE A 622 42.90 30.32 -19.81
N ASP A 623 41.89 31.14 -20.09
CA ASP A 623 40.60 31.10 -19.41
C ASP A 623 40.01 29.69 -19.33
N ALA A 624 39.66 29.26 -18.11
CA ALA A 624 38.94 28.01 -17.89
C ALA A 624 37.61 27.97 -18.65
N GLN A 625 37.00 29.14 -18.91
CA GLN A 625 35.81 29.28 -19.75
C GLN A 625 36.06 28.92 -21.22
N VAL A 626 37.26 29.20 -21.77
CA VAL A 626 37.62 28.84 -23.16
C VAL A 626 37.83 27.33 -23.27
N LEU A 627 38.50 26.71 -22.30
CA LEU A 627 38.65 25.25 -22.25
C LEU A 627 37.30 24.54 -22.10
N LEU A 628 36.40 25.08 -21.25
CA LEU A 628 35.04 24.58 -21.10
C LEU A 628 34.21 24.71 -22.39
N ALA A 629 34.30 25.85 -23.09
CA ALA A 629 33.63 26.07 -24.37
C ALA A 629 34.11 25.09 -25.46
N ILE A 630 35.42 24.82 -25.52
CA ILE A 630 36.00 23.82 -26.44
C ILE A 630 35.51 22.40 -26.09
N ALA A 631 35.47 22.03 -24.81
CA ALA A 631 34.96 20.73 -24.36
C ALA A 631 33.47 20.54 -24.72
N VAL A 632 32.64 21.57 -24.51
CA VAL A 632 31.21 21.56 -24.89
C VAL A 632 31.04 21.44 -26.40
N LEU A 633 31.86 22.14 -27.19
CA LEU A 633 31.81 22.06 -28.66
C LEU A 633 32.16 20.64 -29.16
N ILE A 634 33.19 20.02 -28.59
CA ILE A 634 33.59 18.63 -28.90
C ILE A 634 32.46 17.65 -28.53
N PHE A 635 31.83 17.83 -27.37
CA PHE A 635 30.71 16.99 -26.91
C PHE A 635 29.48 17.10 -27.85
N ILE A 636 29.14 18.30 -28.31
CA ILE A 636 28.06 18.52 -29.29
C ILE A 636 28.40 17.83 -30.62
N ILE A 637 29.63 17.95 -31.10
CA ILE A 637 30.09 17.27 -32.34
C ILE A 637 29.98 15.74 -32.18
N ALA A 638 30.37 15.18 -31.04
CA ALA A 638 30.25 13.75 -30.75
C ALA A 638 28.78 13.27 -30.78
N ILE A 639 27.85 14.03 -30.19
CA ILE A 639 26.39 13.74 -30.25
C ILE A 639 25.87 13.79 -31.69
N VAL A 640 26.30 14.77 -32.49
CA VAL A 640 25.90 14.87 -33.91
C VAL A 640 26.42 13.68 -34.72
N VAL A 641 27.68 13.27 -34.52
CA VAL A 641 28.26 12.09 -35.18
C VAL A 641 27.52 10.81 -34.78
N MET A 642 27.26 10.60 -33.48
CA MET A 642 26.51 9.43 -33.00
C MET A 642 25.08 9.37 -33.55
N ARG A 643 24.35 10.50 -33.57
CA ARG A 643 23.01 10.56 -34.20
C ARG A 643 23.05 10.27 -35.69
N ARG A 644 24.07 10.77 -36.42
CA ARG A 644 24.24 10.51 -37.86
C ARG A 644 24.59 9.05 -38.16
N HIS A 645 25.34 8.39 -37.27
CA HIS A 645 25.71 6.97 -37.40
C HIS A 645 24.58 5.99 -37.00
N ASN A 646 23.68 6.35 -36.08
CA ASN A 646 22.48 5.55 -35.82
C ASN A 646 21.39 5.72 -36.90
N SER A 647 21.24 6.92 -37.47
CA SER A 647 20.28 7.19 -38.55
C SER A 647 20.46 6.26 -39.77
N SER A 648 21.71 5.99 -40.17
CA SER A 648 22.01 5.09 -41.30
C SER A 648 21.63 3.63 -41.03
N LYS A 649 21.64 3.18 -39.77
CA LYS A 649 21.22 1.82 -39.39
C LYS A 649 19.70 1.66 -39.39
N VAL A 650 18.96 2.66 -38.92
CA VAL A 650 17.48 2.63 -38.90
C VAL A 650 16.89 2.62 -40.31
N ASN A 651 17.42 3.46 -41.21
CA ASN A 651 16.94 3.53 -42.60
C ASN A 651 17.24 2.29 -43.45
N ARG A 652 18.09 1.36 -42.97
CA ARG A 652 18.31 0.07 -43.66
C ARG A 652 17.29 -1.01 -43.28
N ARG A 653 16.68 -0.96 -42.09
CA ARG A 653 15.60 -1.88 -41.70
C ARG A 653 14.24 -1.49 -42.31
N ARG A 654 13.88 -0.21 -42.26
CA ARG A 654 12.59 0.33 -42.80
C ARG A 654 12.39 0.20 -44.32
N ARG A 655 13.27 -0.51 -45.05
CA ARG A 655 13.19 -0.71 -46.50
C ARG A 655 12.87 -2.15 -46.91
N ALA A 656 12.58 -3.03 -45.95
CA ALA A 656 12.30 -4.45 -46.17
C ALA A 656 10.83 -4.86 -45.94
N GLU A 657 10.00 -3.96 -45.40
CA GLU A 657 8.65 -4.28 -44.85
C GLU A 657 7.59 -3.29 -45.39
N ALA A 658 7.67 -2.92 -46.68
CA ALA A 658 6.84 -1.85 -47.26
C ALA A 658 6.42 -2.09 -48.73
N ILE A 659 6.27 -3.36 -49.11
CA ILE A 659 5.72 -3.92 -50.36
C ILE A 659 5.16 -5.29 -49.93
N GLU A 660 3.92 -5.72 -50.18
CA GLU A 660 2.75 -5.14 -50.86
C GLU A 660 1.54 -6.08 -50.59
N PHE A 661 0.34 -5.56 -50.31
CA PHE A 661 -0.91 -6.33 -50.35
C PHE A 661 -2.16 -5.44 -50.36
N ASP A 662 -2.88 -5.45 -51.50
CA ASP A 662 -4.32 -5.17 -51.68
C ASP A 662 -4.64 -5.55 -53.16
N LEU A 663 -5.56 -6.49 -53.42
CA LEU A 663 -6.95 -6.26 -53.89
C LEU A 663 -7.06 -5.61 -55.30
N VAL A 664 -7.84 -6.08 -56.29
CA VAL A 664 -9.01 -7.01 -56.31
C VAL A 664 -8.93 -8.04 -57.51
N PRO A 665 -9.97 -8.62 -58.19
CA PRO A 665 -9.94 -10.05 -58.58
C PRO A 665 -9.97 -10.34 -60.11
N GLY A 666 -10.04 -11.63 -60.48
CA GLY A 666 -10.40 -12.07 -61.84
C GLY A 666 -10.35 -13.59 -62.10
N ASP A 667 -11.54 -14.21 -62.08
CA ASP A 667 -12.09 -15.32 -62.91
C ASP A 667 -11.28 -16.61 -63.27
N ASP A 668 -12.03 -17.73 -63.25
CA ASP A 668 -11.91 -19.04 -63.95
C ASP A 668 -10.53 -19.77 -64.00
N TYR A 669 -10.41 -21.04 -63.59
CA TYR A 669 -10.99 -22.20 -64.30
C TYR A 669 -11.10 -23.47 -63.41
N ARG A 670 -11.49 -24.61 -64.02
CA ARG A 670 -11.82 -25.89 -63.36
C ARG A 670 -10.65 -26.89 -63.24
N ASP A 671 -10.91 -27.87 -62.38
CA ASP A 671 -10.76 -29.34 -62.57
C ASP A 671 -9.49 -30.03 -62.05
N THR A 672 -9.66 -31.28 -61.59
CA THR A 672 -8.72 -32.43 -61.48
C THR A 672 -7.25 -32.22 -61.01
N SER A 673 -6.56 -33.14 -60.34
CA SER A 673 -6.83 -34.47 -59.75
C SER A 673 -5.52 -34.94 -59.05
N GLU A 674 -5.64 -35.73 -57.98
CA GLU A 674 -4.93 -36.99 -57.67
C GLU A 674 -3.39 -37.19 -57.87
N GLU A 675 -2.85 -38.18 -57.12
CA GLU A 675 -1.49 -38.78 -57.16
C GLU A 675 -0.31 -37.84 -56.77
N GLU A 676 0.55 -38.10 -55.77
CA GLU A 676 1.22 -39.29 -55.20
C GLU A 676 2.55 -39.68 -55.91
N LEU A 677 3.54 -40.15 -55.11
CA LEU A 677 4.84 -40.75 -55.49
C LEU A 677 5.91 -39.81 -56.12
N ASP A 678 7.22 -40.09 -56.08
CA ASP A 678 8.08 -40.81 -55.11
C ASP A 678 9.58 -40.48 -55.41
N SER A 679 10.47 -40.74 -54.43
CA SER A 679 11.92 -40.91 -54.58
C SER A 679 12.74 -39.61 -54.82
N SER A 680 13.81 -39.34 -54.05
CA SER A 680 15.20 -39.83 -54.20
C SER A 680 16.02 -39.05 -55.26
N SER A 681 17.35 -38.83 -55.17
CA SER A 681 18.39 -39.24 -54.20
C SER A 681 19.65 -38.34 -54.31
N LEU A 682 20.76 -38.75 -53.67
CA LEU A 682 22.16 -38.23 -53.72
C LEU A 682 22.51 -37.12 -52.68
N SER A 683 23.43 -37.33 -51.72
CA SER A 683 24.90 -37.63 -51.77
C SER A 683 25.77 -36.40 -52.05
N SER A 684 26.90 -36.14 -51.37
CA SER A 684 27.56 -36.70 -50.16
C SER A 684 28.69 -35.72 -49.73
N ARG A 685 29.21 -35.68 -48.49
CA ARG A 685 30.27 -36.52 -47.85
C ARG A 685 30.51 -35.98 -46.42
N HIS A 686 30.70 -36.81 -45.39
CA HIS A 686 31.98 -37.26 -44.77
C HIS A 686 32.95 -36.11 -44.36
N LEU A 687 33.62 -36.15 -43.21
CA LEU A 687 34.22 -37.30 -42.49
C LEU A 687 34.08 -37.24 -40.95
N ASP A 688 33.88 -38.43 -40.36
CA ASP A 688 34.60 -39.05 -39.22
C ASP A 688 34.73 -38.44 -37.80
N ARG A 689 34.98 -39.21 -36.71
CA ARG A 689 34.87 -40.65 -36.24
C ARG A 689 35.51 -40.68 -34.82
N ASP A 690 35.29 -41.57 -33.84
CA ASP A 690 34.27 -42.56 -33.40
C ASP A 690 34.10 -42.28 -31.85
N ASP A 691 33.46 -43.01 -30.93
CA ASP A 691 32.46 -44.11 -30.77
C ASP A 691 31.85 -43.86 -29.34
N THR A 692 31.04 -44.65 -28.61
CA THR A 692 30.39 -45.98 -28.66
C THR A 692 28.98 -45.80 -27.99
N ARG A 693 27.93 -46.64 -28.05
CA ARG A 693 27.65 -48.09 -28.27
C ARG A 693 27.98 -49.02 -27.08
N LEU A 694 27.00 -49.62 -26.40
CA LEU A 694 26.10 -50.74 -26.79
C LEU A 694 25.03 -50.89 -25.66
N LEU A 695 23.83 -51.49 -25.78
CA LEU A 695 23.17 -52.31 -26.81
C LEU A 695 21.62 -52.22 -26.65
N ASN A 696 20.86 -52.60 -27.69
CA ASN A 696 19.40 -52.85 -27.65
C ASN A 696 19.10 -54.34 -27.34
N GLU A 697 17.83 -54.72 -27.07
CA GLU A 697 16.97 -55.48 -28.03
C GLU A 697 15.61 -55.99 -27.50
N HIS A 698 14.67 -56.21 -28.45
CA HIS A 698 13.37 -56.96 -28.41
C HIS A 698 12.25 -56.50 -27.42
N SER A 699 11.02 -56.12 -27.82
CA SER A 699 9.93 -56.70 -28.67
C SER A 699 9.22 -57.90 -28.00
N THR A 700 7.88 -58.04 -27.86
CA THR A 700 6.66 -57.80 -28.70
C THR A 700 5.40 -57.63 -27.79
N PHE A 701 4.27 -56.95 -28.10
CA PHE A 701 3.22 -57.02 -29.15
C PHE A 701 2.04 -58.03 -28.91
N GLN A 702 0.80 -57.62 -29.27
CA GLN A 702 -0.54 -58.25 -29.07
C GLN A 702 -1.08 -58.32 -27.61
N VAL A 703 -2.34 -58.02 -27.21
CA VAL A 703 -3.71 -57.79 -27.79
C VAL A 703 -4.71 -58.94 -27.53
N GLY A 704 -5.90 -58.60 -27.00
CA GLY A 704 -7.16 -59.35 -27.22
C GLY A 704 -8.02 -59.69 -25.98
N ASP A 705 -9.26 -59.18 -25.96
CA ASP A 705 -10.53 -59.87 -25.64
C ASP A 705 -10.77 -60.52 -24.24
N PHE A 706 -12.02 -60.71 -23.74
CA PHE A 706 -13.30 -59.97 -23.81
C PHE A 706 -14.24 -60.54 -22.68
N GLU A 707 -15.54 -60.21 -22.68
CA GLU A 707 -16.63 -60.72 -21.80
C GLU A 707 -16.65 -60.18 -20.33
N GLY A 708 -17.81 -60.00 -19.67
CA GLY A 708 -19.19 -59.99 -20.18
C GLY A 708 -20.28 -60.48 -19.20
N SER A 709 -20.92 -59.59 -18.44
CA SER A 709 -22.27 -59.71 -17.79
C SER A 709 -22.61 -58.35 -17.12
N ASP A 710 -23.76 -57.72 -17.35
CA ASP A 710 -25.14 -58.01 -16.85
C ASP A 710 -25.31 -57.76 -15.34
N MET A 711 -26.34 -57.05 -14.83
CA MET A 711 -27.60 -56.56 -15.42
C MET A 711 -28.18 -55.37 -14.59
N GLU A 712 -28.98 -54.49 -15.24
CA GLU A 712 -30.28 -53.84 -14.82
C GLU A 712 -30.59 -53.40 -13.35
N ASN A 713 -31.48 -52.45 -13.02
CA ASN A 713 -32.24 -51.36 -13.72
C ASN A 713 -32.89 -50.42 -12.66
N GLY A 714 -33.35 -49.21 -13.07
CA GLY A 714 -34.20 -48.29 -12.25
C GLY A 714 -33.67 -46.85 -12.18
N ILE A 715 -34.30 -45.75 -12.66
CA ILE A 715 -35.68 -45.46 -13.14
C ILE A 715 -36.69 -45.50 -11.97
N GLN A 716 -37.39 -44.43 -11.53
CA GLN A 716 -37.69 -43.07 -12.10
C GLN A 716 -37.77 -41.96 -10.97
N PRO A 717 -38.42 -40.75 -11.07
CA PRO A 717 -37.91 -39.53 -10.41
C PRO A 717 -38.96 -38.81 -9.50
N ASP A 718 -39.05 -37.46 -9.62
CA ASP A 718 -39.93 -36.50 -8.92
C ASP A 718 -39.52 -36.18 -7.44
N GLU A 719 -39.82 -35.01 -6.85
CA GLU A 719 -40.74 -33.91 -7.23
C GLU A 719 -40.16 -32.50 -6.88
N GLN A 720 -40.92 -31.43 -7.13
CA GLN A 720 -40.53 -30.02 -6.95
C GLN A 720 -40.56 -29.52 -5.49
N GLY A 721 -39.74 -28.51 -5.16
CA GLY A 721 -39.78 -27.79 -3.89
C GLY A 721 -39.56 -26.28 -4.04
N ILE A 722 -40.54 -25.47 -3.62
CA ILE A 722 -40.53 -23.99 -3.75
C ILE A 722 -40.29 -23.34 -2.38
N ARG A 723 -39.30 -22.44 -2.31
CA ARG A 723 -39.18 -21.20 -1.46
C ARG A 723 -37.71 -20.74 -1.44
N GLY A 724 -37.44 -19.45 -1.25
CA GLY A 724 -38.36 -18.31 -1.15
C GLY A 724 -37.63 -17.03 -0.73
#